data_AF-A0A0L0DHE8-F1
#
_entry.id   AF-A0A0L0DHE8-F1
#
_cell.length_a   1.000
_cell.length_b   1.000
_cell.length_c   1.000
_cell.angle_alpha   90.00
_cell.angle_beta   90.00
_cell.angle_gamma   90.00
#
_symmetry.space_group_name_H-M   'P 1'
#
loop_
_entity.id
_entity.type
_entity.pdbx_description
1 polymer ?
#
loop_
_entity_poly.entity_id
_entity_poly.type
_entity_poly.pdbx_seq_one_letter_code
_entity_poly.pdbx_strand_id
1 'polypeptide(L)'
;MGGGWNGTSQPPPTCAEVSCPPLPVLLDGTTTCTGASNAITPGAFDETCSFACDDGFTLLGSTARTCTWTPDLGSMWTGATPPFCSAFNITNSFVTGLVPQYTVVAGDTIGPFQMTIRDSLVQPVETGLDVPQAYVSAPAELASLDNLVTVSTYTTNGIYDVTMRPPTVAGFTYTLQLAVNNVDFVLGTTAVDAEVVPGPASAAASTLDDLPDTGTLSLETATVVTYSVTLRDAYDNEVTTPPLASAVSIAMRLGVKTTPVTSFSLAGSKLSFSVLVAEGGTYTLRIQVGGEDILGSPYVAQVSTTCLPGTRSVGSGTTGACVPCGVGTYSETRNAAFCTACPEFMRAPEGSASWINCTCLTTYWFGPNGQVEGQGCVPCPFGAVCAGGHEPPRPGPGFELSDDGSSFVACPRPASCAGNGVCTEGYRGRLCAECTKGWYQFGDGCRKCKGSNALIIVCLVLAVFGFVAAVVWINMRNSKVYGYAAFVIALNTLQAVAIYGTIRLEWHPLVRGVFDVVSLVNLNLDLASPECGVDVGDVWMFKWGMTMALPILFLFPFAVVTLGYIGLRNVMRRWRASRDADSVYGNKRSLCSLEWAVVYAAGRGYLQTILLLYLPLMYAALRYVDCTDVGGGIVVMTTNPQRRCYTSSWYTLLPLILTVALIVGTAIPVLLGMFLKRKQAALDEVTFASKYAFLVAKYRSDLFWYELVILGRKLGVVVSVCAFSSPTVKATMVALMLQCVLAYSLLGRHYPYAERHHNMMDFSTLFGSVVLLWGGTITSSRVLRDGVVIAALVALLAIVCVGVVYELWRIKQRDQEDAELVFENIEFEGAGMESGVEMMTVGHHAAVDFDSGVLEIFGSTNPSFGSTNVDFGLTPYRGLDSVVDDDEAKSSLIDGSTAQFLAMPASTMAPTSACNSLSSCCFDSVDTSVSPLTSISQPPPMPPSMPPPPEMPLVPPRPPGPPPQDVPSSSSSSCDSS
;
A
#
# COMPACT_ATOMS: atom_id res chain seq x y z
N MET A 1 -9.53 40.48 100.75
CA MET A 1 -8.95 39.51 101.70
C MET A 1 -10.09 38.74 102.37
N GLY A 2 -9.85 37.49 102.79
CA GLY A 2 -10.88 36.64 103.39
C GLY A 2 -10.80 35.21 102.88
N GLY A 3 -9.73 34.49 103.21
CA GLY A 3 -9.61 33.06 102.93
C GLY A 3 -10.36 32.25 103.99
N GLY A 4 -11.21 31.31 103.57
CA GLY A 4 -11.86 30.33 104.45
C GLY A 4 -11.15 28.97 104.37
N TRP A 5 -11.10 28.26 105.49
CA TRP A 5 -10.59 26.88 105.53
C TRP A 5 -11.65 25.89 105.04
N ASN A 6 -11.24 24.90 104.25
CA ASN A 6 -12.10 23.95 103.54
C ASN A 6 -12.68 22.83 104.43
N GLY A 7 -13.15 23.16 105.64
CA GLY A 7 -13.49 22.18 106.69
C GLY A 7 -14.81 22.42 107.44
N THR A 8 -15.62 23.41 107.05
CA THR A 8 -16.84 23.78 107.79
C THR A 8 -18.09 22.95 107.43
N SER A 9 -17.95 21.95 106.56
CA SER A 9 -19.05 21.10 106.05
C SER A 9 -18.96 19.62 106.47
N GLN A 10 -17.99 19.25 107.31
CA GLN A 10 -17.82 17.90 107.86
C GLN A 10 -17.80 17.92 109.39
N PRO A 11 -18.21 16.83 110.07
CA PRO A 11 -18.11 16.72 111.52
C PRO A 11 -16.64 16.75 111.97
N PRO A 12 -16.35 17.18 113.22
CA PRO A 12 -14.99 17.15 113.75
C PRO A 12 -14.45 15.70 113.81
N PRO A 13 -13.15 15.48 113.58
CA PRO A 13 -12.57 14.14 113.58
C PRO A 13 -12.69 13.47 114.96
N THR A 14 -13.43 12.36 115.00
CA THR A 14 -13.63 11.54 116.19
C THR A 14 -12.56 10.44 116.27
N CYS A 15 -11.85 10.36 117.38
CA CYS A 15 -11.01 9.19 117.68
C CYS A 15 -11.91 8.03 118.15
N ALA A 16 -11.68 6.83 117.64
CA ALA A 16 -12.37 5.60 118.03
C ALA A 16 -11.33 4.48 118.24
N GLU A 17 -11.61 3.57 119.17
CA GLU A 17 -10.71 2.46 119.48
C GLU A 17 -10.76 1.38 118.40
N VAL A 18 -9.58 0.94 117.95
CA VAL A 18 -9.45 -0.14 116.99
C VAL A 18 -9.64 -1.47 117.71
N SER A 19 -10.72 -2.18 117.36
CA SER A 19 -11.00 -3.53 117.84
C SER A 19 -11.36 -4.47 116.70
N CYS A 20 -10.81 -5.68 116.73
CA CYS A 20 -11.11 -6.74 115.76
C CYS A 20 -12.24 -7.63 116.29
N PRO A 21 -13.08 -8.22 115.42
CA PRO A 21 -14.18 -9.09 115.85
C PRO A 21 -13.68 -10.30 116.64
N PRO A 22 -14.48 -10.86 117.58
CA PRO A 22 -14.12 -12.08 118.32
C PRO A 22 -13.73 -13.23 117.39
N LEU A 23 -12.69 -14.00 117.77
CA LEU A 23 -12.21 -15.15 116.99
C LEU A 23 -13.02 -16.40 117.35
N PRO A 24 -13.61 -17.12 116.37
CA PRO A 24 -14.40 -18.31 116.66
C PRO A 24 -13.59 -19.37 117.43
N VAL A 25 -14.29 -20.20 118.21
CA VAL A 25 -13.66 -21.32 118.92
C VAL A 25 -13.00 -22.26 117.90
N LEU A 26 -11.71 -22.51 118.07
CA LEU A 26 -11.02 -23.57 117.37
C LEU A 26 -11.55 -24.92 117.88
N LEU A 27 -12.24 -25.67 117.03
CA LEU A 27 -12.59 -27.06 117.33
C LEU A 27 -11.31 -27.91 117.36
N ASP A 28 -11.28 -28.91 118.24
CA ASP A 28 -10.20 -29.88 118.39
C ASP A 28 -8.81 -29.23 118.54
N GLY A 29 -8.76 -28.14 119.31
CA GLY A 29 -7.57 -27.35 119.57
C GLY A 29 -7.77 -26.22 120.59
N THR A 30 -6.71 -25.43 120.76
CA THR A 30 -6.64 -24.32 121.71
C THR A 30 -6.16 -23.02 121.04
N THR A 31 -6.78 -21.90 121.43
CA THR A 31 -6.39 -20.54 121.03
C THR A 31 -5.79 -19.81 122.23
N THR A 32 -4.62 -19.20 122.05
CA THR A 32 -3.89 -18.47 123.09
C THR A 32 -3.53 -17.07 122.60
N CYS A 33 -4.00 -16.03 123.28
CA CYS A 33 -3.83 -14.64 122.85
C CYS A 33 -2.95 -13.84 123.82
N THR A 34 -2.27 -12.81 123.31
CA THR A 34 -1.43 -11.91 124.13
C THR A 34 -2.24 -10.93 124.98
N GLY A 35 -3.54 -10.76 124.71
CA GLY A 35 -4.48 -9.94 125.46
C GLY A 35 -5.66 -10.74 125.99
N ALA A 36 -6.88 -10.23 125.78
CA ALA A 36 -8.12 -10.78 126.32
C ALA A 36 -9.08 -11.36 125.26
N SER A 37 -8.64 -11.51 124.01
CA SER A 37 -9.43 -12.10 122.91
C SER A 37 -9.90 -13.52 123.19
N ASN A 38 -11.14 -13.82 122.80
CA ASN A 38 -11.70 -15.17 122.70
C ASN A 38 -12.92 -15.16 121.74
N ALA A 39 -13.79 -16.17 121.82
CA ALA A 39 -14.98 -16.30 120.99
C ALA A 39 -16.12 -15.32 121.28
N ILE A 40 -16.00 -14.47 122.30
CA ILE A 40 -17.01 -13.48 122.70
C ILE A 40 -16.39 -12.09 122.90
N THR A 41 -15.14 -11.98 123.34
CA THR A 41 -14.43 -10.70 123.49
C THR A 41 -13.75 -10.27 122.18
N PRO A 42 -13.97 -9.02 121.71
CA PRO A 42 -13.20 -8.42 120.62
C PRO A 42 -11.71 -8.33 120.96
N GLY A 43 -10.86 -8.37 119.94
CA GLY A 43 -9.41 -8.23 120.09
C GLY A 43 -8.93 -6.80 120.03
N ALA A 44 -7.95 -6.46 120.87
CA ALA A 44 -7.32 -5.15 120.90
C ALA A 44 -6.32 -4.97 119.75
N PHE A 45 -6.09 -3.74 119.30
CA PHE A 45 -5.04 -3.45 118.31
C PHE A 45 -3.66 -3.97 118.76
N ASP A 46 -2.92 -4.58 117.82
CA ASP A 46 -1.63 -5.27 118.02
C ASP A 46 -1.70 -6.55 118.91
N GLU A 47 -2.89 -6.94 119.40
CA GLU A 47 -3.08 -8.24 120.04
C GLU A 47 -2.83 -9.37 119.03
N THR A 48 -2.10 -10.41 119.44
CA THR A 48 -1.80 -11.57 118.62
C THR A 48 -2.32 -12.85 119.28
N CYS A 49 -3.07 -13.64 118.53
CA CYS A 49 -3.54 -14.96 118.92
C CYS A 49 -2.80 -16.04 118.16
N SER A 50 -2.13 -16.94 118.86
CA SER A 50 -1.59 -18.20 118.32
C SER A 50 -2.57 -19.35 118.52
N PHE A 51 -2.51 -20.32 117.61
CA PHE A 51 -3.42 -21.46 117.54
C PHE A 51 -2.61 -22.75 117.61
N ALA A 52 -3.15 -23.77 118.28
CA ALA A 52 -2.58 -25.12 118.34
C ALA A 52 -3.72 -26.14 118.32
N CYS A 53 -3.49 -27.33 117.75
CA CYS A 53 -4.47 -28.41 117.75
C CYS A 53 -4.20 -29.43 118.85
N ASP A 54 -5.24 -30.19 119.20
CA ASP A 54 -5.13 -31.30 120.15
C ASP A 54 -4.42 -32.51 119.52
N ASP A 55 -3.87 -33.40 120.36
CA ASP A 55 -3.07 -34.55 119.91
C ASP A 55 -3.84 -35.44 118.91
N GLY A 56 -3.30 -35.52 117.68
CA GLY A 56 -3.89 -36.27 116.56
C GLY A 56 -4.47 -35.40 115.45
N PHE A 57 -4.59 -34.08 115.65
CA PHE A 57 -5.08 -33.13 114.64
C PHE A 57 -3.95 -32.25 114.10
N THR A 58 -4.02 -31.92 112.81
CA THR A 58 -3.10 -31.00 112.14
C THR A 58 -3.72 -29.61 112.05
N LEU A 59 -2.94 -28.57 112.40
CA LEU A 59 -3.35 -27.17 112.27
C LEU A 59 -3.22 -26.71 110.81
N LEU A 60 -4.31 -26.22 110.26
CA LEU A 60 -4.42 -25.72 108.89
C LEU A 60 -4.87 -24.26 108.92
N GLY A 61 -4.33 -23.44 108.01
CA GLY A 61 -4.56 -21.99 108.00
C GLY A 61 -3.53 -21.21 108.81
N SER A 62 -3.95 -20.08 109.40
CA SER A 62 -3.04 -19.12 110.04
C SER A 62 -2.57 -19.58 111.44
N THR A 63 -1.29 -19.94 111.59
CA THR A 63 -0.70 -20.40 112.88
C THR A 63 -0.75 -19.35 114.00
N ALA A 64 -0.70 -18.07 113.62
CA ALA A 64 -1.06 -16.94 114.47
C ALA A 64 -1.73 -15.85 113.64
N ARG A 65 -2.53 -15.00 114.30
CA ARG A 65 -3.22 -13.84 113.70
C ARG A 65 -3.10 -12.64 114.63
N THR A 66 -2.87 -11.46 114.07
CA THR A 66 -2.68 -10.19 114.79
C THR A 66 -3.78 -9.20 114.42
N CYS A 67 -4.34 -8.48 115.39
CA CYS A 67 -5.36 -7.47 115.14
C CYS A 67 -4.71 -6.18 114.61
N THR A 68 -5.12 -5.75 113.42
CA THR A 68 -4.54 -4.60 112.70
C THR A 68 -5.64 -3.70 112.15
N TRP A 69 -5.28 -2.51 111.65
CA TRP A 69 -6.22 -1.58 111.03
C TRP A 69 -5.61 -0.89 109.81
N THR A 70 -6.40 -0.72 108.76
CA THR A 70 -6.06 0.13 107.61
C THR A 70 -7.22 1.06 107.25
N PRO A 71 -6.97 2.22 106.60
CA PRO A 71 -8.02 3.16 106.21
C PRO A 71 -9.09 2.55 105.29
N ASP A 72 -8.69 1.61 104.44
CA ASP A 72 -9.53 1.08 103.35
C ASP A 72 -10.32 -0.18 103.73
N LEU A 73 -9.85 -0.95 104.72
CA LEU A 73 -10.47 -2.23 105.14
C LEU A 73 -10.98 -2.24 106.59
N GLY A 74 -10.66 -1.21 107.39
CA GLY A 74 -11.04 -1.14 108.80
C GLY A 74 -10.19 -2.04 109.69
N SER A 75 -10.76 -2.50 110.82
CA SER A 75 -10.09 -3.33 111.81
C SER A 75 -10.24 -4.83 111.50
N MET A 76 -9.12 -5.53 111.29
CA MET A 76 -9.11 -6.93 110.88
C MET A 76 -7.92 -7.73 111.41
N TRP A 77 -8.15 -9.03 111.60
CA TRP A 77 -7.11 -10.01 111.93
C TRP A 77 -6.28 -10.36 110.68
N THR A 78 -4.95 -10.26 110.79
CA THR A 78 -4.01 -10.70 109.73
C THR A 78 -4.18 -12.19 109.39
N GLY A 79 -3.71 -12.59 108.20
CA GLY A 79 -3.91 -13.95 107.66
C GLY A 79 -5.25 -14.07 106.92
N ALA A 80 -5.24 -14.57 105.68
CA ALA A 80 -6.45 -14.68 104.86
C ALA A 80 -7.34 -15.86 105.27
N THR A 81 -6.74 -16.99 105.64
CA THR A 81 -7.45 -18.23 106.00
C THR A 81 -7.69 -18.32 107.51
N PRO A 82 -8.91 -18.62 107.97
CA PRO A 82 -9.17 -18.94 109.36
C PRO A 82 -8.45 -20.25 109.72
N PRO A 83 -7.86 -20.35 110.93
CA PRO A 83 -7.29 -21.61 111.39
C PRO A 83 -8.38 -22.63 111.70
N PHE A 84 -8.14 -23.89 111.35
CA PHE A 84 -8.93 -25.04 111.78
C PHE A 84 -8.04 -26.25 112.03
N CYS A 85 -8.51 -27.16 112.86
CA CYS A 85 -7.86 -28.44 113.12
C CYS A 85 -8.53 -29.52 112.27
N SER A 86 -7.72 -30.39 111.64
CA SER A 86 -8.21 -31.54 110.88
C SER A 86 -7.41 -32.79 111.22
N ALA A 87 -8.10 -33.89 111.48
CA ALA A 87 -7.50 -35.20 111.72
C ALA A 87 -7.05 -35.90 110.41
N PHE A 88 -7.12 -35.21 109.27
CA PHE A 88 -6.80 -35.80 107.97
C PHE A 88 -5.40 -36.45 107.94
N ASN A 89 -5.31 -37.60 107.29
CA ASN A 89 -4.06 -38.27 106.99
C ASN A 89 -4.01 -38.60 105.49
N ILE A 90 -3.07 -37.96 104.80
CA ILE A 90 -2.92 -38.08 103.35
C ILE A 90 -2.55 -39.49 102.89
N THR A 91 -1.93 -40.32 103.74
CA THR A 91 -1.58 -41.71 103.38
C THR A 91 -2.77 -42.67 103.39
N ASN A 92 -3.87 -42.29 104.06
CA ASN A 92 -5.14 -43.03 104.09
C ASN A 92 -6.20 -42.41 103.17
N SER A 93 -5.96 -41.20 102.67
CA SER A 93 -6.88 -40.44 101.80
C SER A 93 -6.58 -40.71 100.33
N PHE A 94 -7.60 -40.72 99.46
CA PHE A 94 -7.45 -41.16 98.06
C PHE A 94 -8.50 -40.53 97.12
N VAL A 95 -8.20 -40.53 95.82
CA VAL A 95 -9.09 -40.00 94.76
C VAL A 95 -9.66 -41.13 93.90
N THR A 96 -10.93 -41.02 93.51
CA THR A 96 -11.65 -41.93 92.60
C THR A 96 -12.46 -41.16 91.54
N GLY A 97 -12.91 -41.85 90.50
CA GLY A 97 -13.75 -41.28 89.43
C GLY A 97 -12.99 -40.56 88.30
N LEU A 98 -11.66 -40.40 88.41
CA LEU A 98 -10.81 -39.89 87.33
C LEU A 98 -10.24 -41.03 86.46
N VAL A 99 -10.15 -40.78 85.15
CA VAL A 99 -9.29 -41.52 84.22
C VAL A 99 -7.94 -40.79 84.07
N PRO A 100 -6.84 -41.46 83.67
CA PRO A 100 -5.49 -40.87 83.71
C PRO A 100 -5.23 -39.79 82.66
N GLN A 101 -6.02 -39.72 81.58
CA GLN A 101 -5.88 -38.69 80.54
C GLN A 101 -7.25 -38.22 80.07
N TYR A 102 -7.39 -36.91 79.84
CA TYR A 102 -8.51 -36.25 79.16
C TYR A 102 -8.00 -35.40 77.99
N THR A 103 -8.79 -35.30 76.93
CA THR A 103 -8.68 -34.20 75.95
C THR A 103 -9.86 -33.27 76.19
N VAL A 104 -9.59 -31.98 76.41
CA VAL A 104 -10.53 -30.99 76.94
C VAL A 104 -10.50 -29.75 76.04
N VAL A 105 -11.66 -29.20 75.67
CA VAL A 105 -11.71 -27.94 74.92
C VAL A 105 -11.33 -26.80 75.84
N ALA A 106 -10.55 -25.83 75.35
CA ALA A 106 -10.25 -24.60 76.07
C ALA A 106 -11.56 -23.96 76.60
N GLY A 107 -11.71 -23.89 77.92
CA GLY A 107 -12.93 -23.40 78.58
C GLY A 107 -13.89 -24.45 79.15
N ASP A 108 -13.66 -25.75 78.96
CA ASP A 108 -14.42 -26.84 79.59
C ASP A 108 -13.84 -27.21 80.99
N THR A 109 -14.42 -28.22 81.64
CA THR A 109 -14.07 -28.68 83.00
C THR A 109 -13.98 -30.20 83.12
N ILE A 110 -13.06 -30.68 83.95
CA ILE A 110 -12.92 -32.10 84.33
C ILE A 110 -13.66 -32.34 85.66
N GLY A 111 -14.73 -33.12 85.61
CA GLY A 111 -15.51 -33.54 86.78
C GLY A 111 -16.98 -33.84 86.46
N PRO A 112 -17.80 -34.19 87.48
CA PRO A 112 -17.40 -34.37 88.87
C PRO A 112 -16.62 -35.68 89.09
N PHE A 113 -15.67 -35.66 90.02
CA PHE A 113 -14.90 -36.81 90.52
C PHE A 113 -14.77 -36.74 92.05
N GLN A 114 -14.35 -37.81 92.73
CA GLN A 114 -14.44 -37.89 94.19
C GLN A 114 -13.07 -37.90 94.88
N MET A 115 -12.86 -36.94 95.77
CA MET A 115 -11.76 -36.95 96.75
C MET A 115 -12.29 -37.47 98.08
N THR A 116 -11.68 -38.53 98.62
CA THR A 116 -12.07 -39.17 99.87
C THR A 116 -10.99 -38.96 100.94
N ILE A 117 -11.35 -38.27 102.02
CA ILE A 117 -10.46 -37.92 103.13
C ILE A 117 -10.68 -38.88 104.30
N ARG A 118 -9.57 -39.35 104.87
CA ARG A 118 -9.54 -40.29 106.01
C ARG A 118 -8.58 -39.80 107.09
N ASP A 119 -8.86 -40.17 108.32
CA ASP A 119 -7.97 -39.91 109.46
C ASP A 119 -6.85 -40.97 109.58
N SER A 120 -6.06 -40.91 110.66
CA SER A 120 -5.03 -41.91 110.96
C SER A 120 -5.56 -43.33 111.26
N LEU A 121 -6.85 -43.47 111.58
CA LEU A 121 -7.56 -44.72 111.90
C LEU A 121 -8.46 -45.22 110.74
N VAL A 122 -8.30 -44.63 109.54
CA VAL A 122 -9.08 -44.90 108.31
C VAL A 122 -10.59 -44.58 108.45
N GLN A 123 -10.97 -43.79 109.45
CA GLN A 123 -12.31 -43.26 109.63
C GLN A 123 -12.54 -42.04 108.71
N PRO A 124 -13.79 -41.72 108.34
CA PRO A 124 -14.09 -40.51 107.57
C PRO A 124 -13.76 -39.24 108.37
N VAL A 125 -13.19 -38.22 107.73
CA VAL A 125 -13.13 -36.88 108.32
C VAL A 125 -14.48 -36.18 108.07
N GLU A 126 -15.29 -36.03 109.13
CA GLU A 126 -16.68 -35.58 108.99
C GLU A 126 -16.88 -34.07 109.06
N THR A 127 -15.82 -33.29 109.29
CA THR A 127 -15.88 -31.83 109.51
C THR A 127 -16.29 -31.03 108.27
N GLY A 128 -15.97 -31.52 107.07
CA GLY A 128 -16.24 -30.82 105.81
C GLY A 128 -15.40 -29.54 105.60
N LEU A 129 -14.33 -29.34 106.37
CA LEU A 129 -13.51 -28.12 106.36
C LEU A 129 -12.25 -28.21 105.48
N ASP A 130 -11.84 -29.42 105.11
CA ASP A 130 -10.67 -29.63 104.25
C ASP A 130 -10.88 -29.06 102.85
N VAL A 131 -9.79 -28.66 102.19
CA VAL A 131 -9.84 -27.96 100.90
C VAL A 131 -9.28 -28.86 99.78
N PRO A 132 -10.15 -29.48 98.96
CA PRO A 132 -9.76 -30.10 97.69
C PRO A 132 -8.99 -29.14 96.77
N GLN A 133 -7.84 -29.59 96.28
CA GLN A 133 -6.97 -28.80 95.43
C GLN A 133 -6.49 -29.60 94.21
N ALA A 134 -6.34 -28.91 93.08
CA ALA A 134 -5.67 -29.41 91.90
C ALA A 134 -4.85 -28.27 91.29
N TYR A 135 -3.62 -28.53 90.83
CA TYR A 135 -2.71 -27.50 90.34
C TYR A 135 -1.79 -28.02 89.24
N VAL A 136 -1.16 -27.13 88.46
CA VAL A 136 -0.34 -27.55 87.30
C VAL A 136 1.08 -27.92 87.76
N SER A 137 1.48 -29.17 87.57
CA SER A 137 2.84 -29.65 87.87
C SER A 137 3.72 -29.81 86.61
N ALA A 138 3.12 -30.02 85.44
CA ALA A 138 3.81 -30.01 84.14
C ALA A 138 2.93 -29.42 83.02
N PRO A 139 3.51 -28.84 81.95
CA PRO A 139 4.95 -28.63 81.73
C PRO A 139 5.53 -27.58 82.69
N ALA A 140 6.80 -27.73 83.07
CA ALA A 140 7.42 -26.94 84.15
C ALA A 140 7.44 -25.41 83.90
N GLU A 141 7.40 -24.98 82.63
CA GLU A 141 7.34 -23.57 82.24
C GLU A 141 5.96 -22.93 82.49
N LEU A 142 4.92 -23.75 82.66
CA LEU A 142 3.53 -23.35 82.92
C LEU A 142 3.01 -23.89 84.26
N ALA A 143 3.91 -24.39 85.12
CA ALA A 143 3.54 -24.90 86.44
C ALA A 143 3.09 -23.75 87.35
N SER A 144 1.92 -23.92 87.98
CA SER A 144 1.39 -22.99 88.99
C SER A 144 0.72 -23.77 90.11
N LEU A 145 0.80 -23.21 91.33
CA LEU A 145 0.13 -23.68 92.54
C LEU A 145 -1.29 -23.09 92.70
N ASP A 146 -1.78 -22.32 91.72
CA ASP A 146 -3.16 -21.83 91.68
C ASP A 146 -4.15 -23.00 91.69
N ASN A 147 -5.17 -22.94 92.54
CA ASN A 147 -6.15 -24.01 92.64
C ASN A 147 -7.12 -24.01 91.44
N LEU A 148 -7.02 -25.03 90.60
CA LEU A 148 -7.86 -25.29 89.43
C LEU A 148 -9.24 -25.84 89.80
N VAL A 149 -9.47 -26.26 91.04
CA VAL A 149 -10.80 -26.70 91.53
C VAL A 149 -11.75 -25.52 91.50
N THR A 150 -12.75 -25.59 90.63
CA THR A 150 -13.76 -24.53 90.44
C THR A 150 -15.04 -24.80 91.22
N VAL A 151 -15.33 -26.07 91.52
CA VAL A 151 -16.42 -26.50 92.40
C VAL A 151 -15.91 -27.64 93.27
N SER A 152 -16.08 -27.51 94.58
CA SER A 152 -15.98 -28.62 95.53
C SER A 152 -17.20 -28.62 96.44
N THR A 153 -17.83 -29.78 96.61
CA THR A 153 -18.99 -29.96 97.48
C THR A 153 -18.75 -31.15 98.39
N TYR A 154 -18.57 -30.88 99.69
CA TYR A 154 -18.60 -31.92 100.71
C TYR A 154 -19.99 -32.58 100.73
N THR A 155 -20.02 -33.92 100.82
CA THR A 155 -21.25 -34.71 100.82
C THR A 155 -21.51 -35.31 102.21
N THR A 156 -20.92 -36.47 102.49
CA THR A 156 -20.88 -37.16 103.80
C THR A 156 -19.64 -38.07 103.84
N ASN A 157 -19.32 -38.64 105.01
CA ASN A 157 -18.32 -39.72 105.15
C ASN A 157 -16.92 -39.36 104.58
N GLY A 158 -16.50 -38.09 104.67
CA GLY A 158 -15.20 -37.62 104.16
C GLY A 158 -15.13 -37.47 102.64
N ILE A 159 -16.25 -37.54 101.90
CA ILE A 159 -16.27 -37.50 100.43
C ILE A 159 -16.63 -36.09 99.93
N TYR A 160 -15.78 -35.55 99.06
CA TYR A 160 -15.99 -34.32 98.32
C TYR A 160 -16.18 -34.68 96.84
N ASP A 161 -17.30 -34.26 96.24
CA ASP A 161 -17.43 -34.20 94.79
C ASP A 161 -16.70 -32.94 94.29
N VAL A 162 -15.82 -33.09 93.32
CA VAL A 162 -14.86 -32.07 92.87
C VAL A 162 -14.94 -31.92 91.35
N THR A 163 -14.92 -30.68 90.86
CA THR A 163 -14.80 -30.32 89.44
C THR A 163 -13.74 -29.24 89.27
N MET A 164 -12.82 -29.45 88.34
CA MET A 164 -11.68 -28.56 88.07
C MET A 164 -11.67 -28.07 86.62
N ARG A 165 -11.00 -26.94 86.39
CA ARG A 165 -10.87 -26.28 85.09
C ARG A 165 -9.38 -26.27 84.68
N PRO A 166 -8.98 -27.01 83.63
CA PRO A 166 -7.63 -26.89 83.07
C PRO A 166 -7.34 -25.46 82.58
N PRO A 167 -6.07 -25.09 82.38
CA PRO A 167 -5.70 -23.83 81.72
C PRO A 167 -6.36 -23.67 80.34
N THR A 168 -6.62 -22.44 79.91
CA THR A 168 -7.32 -22.14 78.64
C THR A 168 -6.40 -22.00 77.43
N VAL A 169 -5.07 -22.14 77.62
CA VAL A 169 -4.10 -22.11 76.52
C VAL A 169 -4.01 -23.50 75.91
N ALA A 170 -4.29 -23.60 74.61
CA ALA A 170 -4.36 -24.87 73.90
C ALA A 170 -3.01 -25.29 73.27
N GLY A 171 -2.90 -26.56 72.87
CA GLY A 171 -1.70 -27.14 72.28
C GLY A 171 -0.72 -27.72 73.30
N PHE A 172 -1.08 -27.76 74.58
CA PHE A 172 -0.31 -28.35 75.66
C PHE A 172 -1.08 -29.49 76.34
N THR A 173 -0.33 -30.50 76.81
CA THR A 173 -0.83 -31.49 77.78
C THR A 173 -0.34 -31.08 79.16
N TYR A 174 -1.28 -30.72 80.03
CA TYR A 174 -1.00 -30.32 81.40
C TYR A 174 -1.14 -31.50 82.36
N THR A 175 -0.10 -31.81 83.12
CA THR A 175 -0.22 -32.73 84.26
C THR A 175 -0.77 -31.95 85.45
N LEU A 176 -1.95 -32.32 85.92
CA LEU A 176 -2.65 -31.70 87.03
C LEU A 176 -2.43 -32.54 88.28
N GLN A 177 -1.61 -32.05 89.21
CA GLN A 177 -1.34 -32.68 90.51
C GLN A 177 -2.55 -32.49 91.43
N LEU A 178 -2.91 -33.53 92.17
CA LEU A 178 -4.06 -33.52 93.09
C LEU A 178 -3.57 -33.47 94.54
N ALA A 179 -4.15 -32.56 95.31
CA ALA A 179 -3.78 -32.30 96.70
C ALA A 179 -5.01 -32.01 97.56
N VAL A 180 -4.83 -32.04 98.88
CA VAL A 180 -5.80 -31.52 99.84
C VAL A 180 -5.05 -30.85 100.99
N ASN A 181 -5.52 -29.68 101.42
CA ASN A 181 -4.88 -28.89 102.47
C ASN A 181 -3.40 -28.54 102.19
N ASN A 182 -3.02 -28.39 100.91
CA ASN A 182 -1.66 -28.24 100.37
C ASN A 182 -0.74 -29.47 100.57
N VAL A 183 -1.32 -30.67 100.70
CA VAL A 183 -0.56 -31.93 100.74
C VAL A 183 -1.02 -32.84 99.60
N ASP A 184 -0.07 -33.28 98.77
CA ASP A 184 -0.33 -34.12 97.59
C ASP A 184 -0.89 -35.49 97.98
N PHE A 185 -1.90 -35.97 97.25
CA PHE A 185 -2.38 -37.34 97.40
C PHE A 185 -1.26 -38.33 97.03
N VAL A 186 -1.06 -39.34 97.89
CA VAL A 186 -0.05 -40.41 97.69
C VAL A 186 -0.68 -41.78 97.42
N LEU A 187 -2.01 -41.86 97.39
CA LEU A 187 -2.78 -43.10 97.24
C LEU A 187 -3.95 -42.90 96.25
N GLY A 188 -4.17 -43.88 95.37
CA GLY A 188 -5.14 -43.76 94.28
C GLY A 188 -4.60 -42.92 93.11
N THR A 189 -5.48 -42.14 92.45
CA THR A 189 -5.06 -41.19 91.41
C THR A 189 -4.43 -39.96 92.06
N THR A 190 -3.15 -39.72 91.81
CA THR A 190 -2.38 -38.60 92.39
C THR A 190 -2.21 -37.41 91.43
N ALA A 191 -2.31 -37.67 90.12
CA ALA A 191 -2.30 -36.66 89.06
C ALA A 191 -3.13 -37.15 87.85
N VAL A 192 -3.46 -36.24 86.94
CA VAL A 192 -4.15 -36.53 85.67
C VAL A 192 -3.63 -35.64 84.55
N ASP A 193 -3.46 -36.19 83.34
CA ASP A 193 -3.04 -35.42 82.17
C ASP A 193 -4.25 -34.84 81.41
N ALA A 194 -4.20 -33.54 81.11
CA ALA A 194 -5.23 -32.80 80.39
C ALA A 194 -4.65 -32.15 79.13
N GLU A 195 -4.91 -32.76 77.98
CA GLU A 195 -4.60 -32.18 76.65
C GLU A 195 -5.65 -31.11 76.33
N VAL A 196 -5.24 -29.84 76.26
CA VAL A 196 -6.14 -28.72 75.98
C VAL A 196 -6.13 -28.42 74.47
N VAL A 197 -7.30 -28.53 73.83
CA VAL A 197 -7.48 -28.26 72.40
C VAL A 197 -8.27 -26.96 72.17
N PRO A 198 -8.05 -26.24 71.05
CA PRO A 198 -8.75 -24.98 70.79
C PRO A 198 -10.27 -25.16 70.67
N GLY A 199 -11.01 -24.14 71.09
CA GLY A 199 -12.45 -24.05 70.89
C GLY A 199 -12.87 -23.78 69.45
N PRO A 200 -14.18 -23.69 69.17
CA PRO A 200 -14.70 -23.28 67.88
C PRO A 200 -14.32 -21.82 67.58
N ALA A 201 -14.16 -21.49 66.29
CA ALA A 201 -13.75 -20.17 65.83
C ALA A 201 -14.73 -19.06 66.29
N SER A 202 -14.20 -18.11 67.06
CA SER A 202 -14.86 -16.91 67.57
C SER A 202 -14.56 -15.72 66.66
N ALA A 203 -15.60 -15.03 66.18
CA ALA A 203 -15.42 -13.83 65.37
C ALA A 203 -14.68 -12.72 66.15
N ALA A 204 -15.02 -12.54 67.43
CA ALA A 204 -14.46 -11.48 68.28
C ALA A 204 -12.95 -11.60 68.54
N ALA A 205 -12.37 -12.80 68.40
CA ALA A 205 -10.92 -13.06 68.53
C ALA A 205 -10.21 -13.24 67.18
N SER A 206 -10.94 -13.44 66.08
CA SER A 206 -10.37 -13.64 64.75
C SER A 206 -9.99 -12.30 64.11
N THR A 207 -8.85 -12.24 63.44
CA THR A 207 -8.25 -10.99 62.92
C THR A 207 -7.83 -11.09 61.45
N LEU A 208 -7.96 -9.99 60.71
CA LEU A 208 -7.37 -9.84 59.38
C LEU A 208 -5.85 -9.71 59.50
N ASP A 209 -5.11 -10.52 58.74
CA ASP A 209 -3.65 -10.47 58.67
C ASP A 209 -3.18 -9.18 57.95
N ASP A 210 -1.97 -8.72 58.29
CA ASP A 210 -1.26 -7.62 57.61
C ASP A 210 -2.08 -6.33 57.41
N LEU A 211 -2.95 -5.99 58.37
CA LEU A 211 -3.70 -4.73 58.38
C LEU A 211 -2.74 -3.52 58.40
N PRO A 212 -2.81 -2.57 57.44
CA PRO A 212 -1.89 -1.45 57.39
C PRO A 212 -2.14 -0.43 58.51
N ASP A 213 -1.08 0.23 58.98
CA ASP A 213 -1.09 1.26 60.06
C ASP A 213 -2.10 2.40 59.84
N THR A 214 -2.52 2.62 58.58
CA THR A 214 -3.50 3.63 58.19
C THR A 214 -4.95 3.27 58.54
N GLY A 215 -5.23 2.00 58.89
CA GLY A 215 -6.58 1.48 59.11
C GLY A 215 -7.46 1.41 57.84
N THR A 216 -6.89 1.67 56.67
CA THR A 216 -7.61 1.66 55.38
C THR A 216 -6.91 0.78 54.35
N LEU A 217 -7.65 -0.17 53.77
CA LEU A 217 -7.16 -1.05 52.71
C LEU A 217 -7.05 -0.28 51.39
N SER A 218 -5.88 -0.29 50.75
CA SER A 218 -5.68 0.29 49.42
C SER A 218 -5.92 -0.76 48.34
N LEU A 219 -6.73 -0.42 47.34
CA LEU A 219 -7.09 -1.27 46.20
C LEU A 219 -7.01 -0.45 44.90
N GLU A 220 -6.86 -1.13 43.77
CA GLU A 220 -7.00 -0.51 42.44
C GLU A 220 -8.10 -1.22 41.64
N THR A 221 -8.78 -0.51 40.73
CA THR A 221 -9.69 -1.17 39.79
C THR A 221 -8.94 -2.13 38.86
N ALA A 222 -9.52 -3.30 38.60
CA ALA A 222 -9.00 -4.34 37.71
C ALA A 222 -7.68 -5.00 38.16
N THR A 223 -7.25 -4.86 39.42
CA THR A 223 -6.24 -5.72 40.04
C THR A 223 -6.90 -6.73 40.99
N VAL A 224 -6.25 -7.88 41.19
CA VAL A 224 -6.69 -8.92 42.15
C VAL A 224 -5.79 -8.82 43.37
N VAL A 225 -6.38 -8.62 44.54
CA VAL A 225 -5.67 -8.57 45.83
C VAL A 225 -6.18 -9.70 46.71
N THR A 226 -5.27 -10.42 47.37
CA THR A 226 -5.59 -11.54 48.25
C THR A 226 -5.34 -11.14 49.70
N TYR A 227 -6.28 -11.51 50.57
CA TYR A 227 -6.21 -11.30 52.01
C TYR A 227 -6.32 -12.64 52.74
N SER A 228 -5.79 -12.69 53.96
CA SER A 228 -5.99 -13.81 54.88
C SER A 228 -6.42 -13.33 56.27
N VAL A 229 -7.11 -14.20 56.98
CA VAL A 229 -7.63 -14.00 58.33
C VAL A 229 -7.14 -15.15 59.20
N THR A 230 -6.60 -14.83 60.37
CA THR A 230 -6.30 -15.81 61.41
C THR A 230 -7.56 -16.04 62.25
N LEU A 231 -8.07 -17.28 62.21
CA LEU A 231 -9.23 -17.73 62.96
C LEU A 231 -8.80 -18.23 64.34
N ARG A 232 -9.44 -17.70 65.38
CA ARG A 232 -9.10 -17.97 66.78
C ARG A 232 -10.33 -18.33 67.60
N ASP A 233 -10.17 -19.08 68.68
CA ASP A 233 -11.23 -19.39 69.63
C ASP A 233 -11.49 -18.22 70.60
N ALA A 234 -12.42 -18.39 71.55
CA ALA A 234 -12.75 -17.36 72.53
C ALA A 234 -11.64 -17.04 73.57
N TYR A 235 -10.51 -17.76 73.52
CA TYR A 235 -9.37 -17.66 74.44
C TYR A 235 -8.06 -17.30 73.71
N ASP A 236 -8.14 -16.78 72.48
CA ASP A 236 -7.04 -16.38 71.60
C ASP A 236 -6.17 -17.54 71.06
N ASN A 237 -6.61 -18.80 71.19
CA ASN A 237 -5.93 -19.93 70.57
C ASN A 237 -6.26 -20.01 69.08
N GLU A 238 -5.28 -20.32 68.22
CA GLU A 238 -5.54 -20.59 66.80
C GLU A 238 -6.30 -21.92 66.61
N VAL A 239 -7.37 -21.90 65.80
CA VAL A 239 -8.21 -23.08 65.63
C VAL A 239 -7.55 -24.15 64.76
N THR A 240 -7.48 -25.38 65.27
CA THR A 240 -6.97 -26.54 64.52
C THR A 240 -7.99 -27.09 63.51
N THR A 241 -9.28 -26.82 63.72
CA THR A 241 -10.35 -27.19 62.80
C THR A 241 -11.05 -25.94 62.25
N PRO A 242 -11.14 -25.77 60.92
CA PRO A 242 -11.81 -24.61 60.35
C PRO A 242 -13.34 -24.70 60.53
N PRO A 243 -14.04 -23.56 60.63
CA PRO A 243 -15.50 -23.53 60.65
C PRO A 243 -16.10 -24.08 59.34
N LEU A 244 -17.36 -24.50 59.39
CA LEU A 244 -18.13 -24.82 58.19
C LEU A 244 -18.16 -23.62 57.23
N ALA A 245 -17.98 -23.87 55.93
CA ALA A 245 -18.00 -22.80 54.92
C ALA A 245 -19.33 -22.00 54.90
N SER A 246 -20.45 -22.60 55.33
CA SER A 246 -21.74 -21.93 55.51
C SER A 246 -21.80 -20.96 56.70
N ALA A 247 -20.84 -21.01 57.61
CA ALA A 247 -20.71 -20.09 58.75
C ALA A 247 -19.80 -18.89 58.45
N VAL A 248 -19.18 -18.83 57.26
CA VAL A 248 -18.32 -17.72 56.81
C VAL A 248 -19.06 -16.90 55.76
N SER A 249 -19.07 -15.58 55.90
CA SER A 249 -19.57 -14.69 54.83
C SER A 249 -18.68 -13.46 54.66
N ILE A 250 -18.21 -13.24 53.42
CA ILE A 250 -17.34 -12.12 53.05
C ILE A 250 -18.06 -11.30 51.97
N ALA A 251 -18.10 -9.98 52.13
CA ALA A 251 -18.73 -9.10 51.14
C ALA A 251 -18.08 -7.70 51.08
N MET A 252 -17.92 -7.20 49.85
CA MET A 252 -17.57 -5.80 49.57
C MET A 252 -18.86 -4.99 49.42
N ARG A 253 -18.93 -3.80 50.03
CA ARG A 253 -20.08 -2.87 49.90
C ARG A 253 -19.65 -1.52 49.33
N LEU A 254 -20.39 -1.02 48.35
CA LEU A 254 -20.32 0.36 47.85
C LEU A 254 -21.68 1.03 48.08
N GLY A 255 -21.79 1.80 49.17
CA GLY A 255 -23.07 2.31 49.65
C GLY A 255 -24.05 1.16 49.95
N VAL A 256 -25.13 1.06 49.16
CA VAL A 256 -26.16 0.02 49.29
C VAL A 256 -25.82 -1.25 48.49
N LYS A 257 -24.98 -1.14 47.45
CA LYS A 257 -24.60 -2.25 46.56
C LYS A 257 -23.65 -3.20 47.29
N THR A 258 -24.11 -4.40 47.61
CA THR A 258 -23.33 -5.45 48.28
C THR A 258 -22.92 -6.52 47.26
N THR A 259 -21.62 -6.78 47.14
CA THR A 259 -21.03 -7.80 46.26
C THR A 259 -20.40 -8.90 47.14
N PRO A 260 -20.95 -10.12 47.19
CA PRO A 260 -20.38 -11.22 47.97
C PRO A 260 -19.09 -11.75 47.33
N VAL A 261 -18.11 -12.12 48.17
CA VAL A 261 -16.90 -12.83 47.74
C VAL A 261 -17.15 -14.32 47.90
N THR A 262 -17.53 -14.99 46.82
CA THR A 262 -17.97 -16.40 46.83
C THR A 262 -16.82 -17.42 46.76
N SER A 263 -15.60 -16.98 46.49
CA SER A 263 -14.39 -17.81 46.39
C SER A 263 -13.43 -17.51 47.54
N PHE A 264 -13.41 -18.40 48.53
CA PHE A 264 -12.47 -18.39 49.65
C PHE A 264 -12.02 -19.81 49.97
N SER A 265 -10.87 -19.95 50.64
CA SER A 265 -10.33 -21.22 51.13
C SER A 265 -10.17 -21.19 52.64
N LEU A 266 -10.41 -22.35 53.28
CA LEU A 266 -10.24 -22.58 54.71
C LEU A 266 -9.22 -23.72 54.89
N ALA A 267 -8.16 -23.47 55.65
CA ALA A 267 -7.10 -24.43 55.91
C ALA A 267 -6.51 -24.22 57.32
N GLY A 268 -6.82 -25.12 58.25
CA GLY A 268 -6.46 -24.95 59.67
C GLY A 268 -7.04 -23.64 60.23
N SER A 269 -6.18 -22.82 60.82
CA SER A 269 -6.53 -21.49 61.34
C SER A 269 -6.66 -20.40 60.27
N LYS A 270 -6.32 -20.65 58.99
CA LYS A 270 -6.33 -19.61 57.95
C LYS A 270 -7.60 -19.65 57.08
N LEU A 271 -8.24 -18.49 56.96
CA LEU A 271 -9.27 -18.17 55.96
C LEU A 271 -8.65 -17.21 54.93
N SER A 272 -8.56 -17.60 53.66
CA SER A 272 -7.98 -16.77 52.60
C SER A 272 -8.97 -16.51 51.46
N PHE A 273 -8.98 -15.29 50.92
CA PHE A 273 -9.89 -14.88 49.85
C PHE A 273 -9.28 -13.79 48.97
N SER A 274 -9.78 -13.67 47.74
CA SER A 274 -9.32 -12.64 46.79
C SER A 274 -10.45 -11.67 46.43
N VAL A 275 -10.10 -10.40 46.30
CA VAL A 275 -11.00 -9.30 45.93
C VAL A 275 -10.58 -8.73 44.59
N LEU A 276 -11.55 -8.48 43.72
CA LEU A 276 -11.41 -7.80 42.43
C LEU A 276 -12.53 -6.75 42.33
N VAL A 277 -12.17 -5.50 42.03
CA VAL A 277 -13.13 -4.39 41.96
C VAL A 277 -13.12 -3.75 40.57
N ALA A 278 -14.32 -3.45 40.04
CA ALA A 278 -14.52 -2.89 38.70
C ALA A 278 -14.78 -1.37 38.68
N GLU A 279 -15.17 -0.78 39.81
CA GLU A 279 -15.54 0.64 39.96
C GLU A 279 -14.66 1.29 41.04
N GLY A 280 -14.19 2.52 40.83
CA GLY A 280 -13.41 3.26 41.83
C GLY A 280 -14.32 3.91 42.88
N GLY A 281 -13.81 4.09 44.10
CA GLY A 281 -14.54 4.70 45.21
C GLY A 281 -14.20 4.11 46.58
N THR A 282 -14.94 4.56 47.61
CA THR A 282 -14.79 4.05 48.98
C THR A 282 -15.74 2.87 49.21
N TYR A 283 -15.16 1.70 49.47
CA TYR A 283 -15.86 0.46 49.80
C TYR A 283 -15.73 0.15 51.30
N THR A 284 -16.56 -0.76 51.79
CA THR A 284 -16.31 -1.47 53.05
C THR A 284 -16.27 -2.98 52.85
N LEU A 285 -15.26 -3.63 53.44
CA LEU A 285 -15.06 -5.07 53.43
C LEU A 285 -15.59 -5.65 54.74
N ARG A 286 -16.72 -6.35 54.67
CA ARG A 286 -17.32 -7.07 55.81
C ARG A 286 -16.91 -8.54 55.76
N ILE A 287 -16.40 -9.06 56.87
CA ILE A 287 -16.00 -10.46 57.06
C ILE A 287 -16.68 -10.95 58.34
N GLN A 288 -17.45 -12.04 58.22
CA GLN A 288 -18.22 -12.60 59.33
C GLN A 288 -17.95 -14.08 59.50
N VAL A 289 -17.94 -14.54 60.76
CA VAL A 289 -17.79 -15.94 61.18
C VAL A 289 -18.88 -16.24 62.21
N GLY A 290 -19.62 -17.34 62.04
CA GLY A 290 -20.77 -17.69 62.89
C GLY A 290 -21.98 -16.75 62.78
N GLY A 291 -21.90 -15.72 61.92
CA GLY A 291 -22.91 -14.66 61.78
C GLY A 291 -22.52 -13.31 62.41
N GLU A 292 -21.42 -13.25 63.16
CA GLU A 292 -20.88 -12.03 63.77
C GLU A 292 -19.66 -11.49 62.98
N ASP A 293 -19.43 -10.17 63.05
CA ASP A 293 -18.28 -9.51 62.41
C ASP A 293 -16.97 -9.85 63.12
N ILE A 294 -15.89 -10.10 62.37
CA ILE A 294 -14.56 -10.34 62.97
C ILE A 294 -13.95 -9.04 63.52
N LEU A 295 -12.91 -9.14 64.37
CA LEU A 295 -12.32 -7.99 65.06
C LEU A 295 -11.80 -6.91 64.07
N GLY A 296 -12.45 -5.75 64.09
CA GLY A 296 -12.15 -4.62 63.19
C GLY A 296 -12.98 -4.58 61.90
N SER A 297 -13.81 -5.58 61.62
CA SER A 297 -14.75 -5.54 60.49
C SER A 297 -15.97 -4.65 60.81
N PRO A 298 -16.54 -3.91 59.84
CA PRO A 298 -16.14 -3.82 58.44
C PRO A 298 -14.98 -2.84 58.19
N TYR A 299 -13.93 -3.31 57.50
CA TYR A 299 -12.76 -2.50 57.16
C TYR A 299 -13.08 -1.51 56.02
N VAL A 300 -12.55 -0.30 56.08
CA VAL A 300 -12.69 0.69 54.98
C VAL A 300 -11.65 0.41 53.90
N ALA A 301 -12.08 0.36 52.64
CA ALA A 301 -11.20 0.16 51.49
C ALA A 301 -11.33 1.32 50.48
N GLN A 302 -10.21 1.88 50.04
CA GLN A 302 -10.16 2.92 49.02
C GLN A 302 -9.71 2.31 47.70
N VAL A 303 -10.58 2.33 46.69
CA VAL A 303 -10.32 1.79 45.35
C VAL A 303 -10.02 2.94 44.39
N SER A 304 -8.80 3.01 43.87
CA SER A 304 -8.42 3.98 42.84
C SER A 304 -8.90 3.54 41.45
N THR A 305 -9.43 4.47 40.65
CA THR A 305 -9.69 4.22 39.22
C THR A 305 -8.41 4.21 38.41
N THR A 306 -8.21 3.14 37.64
CA THR A 306 -7.07 2.95 36.75
C THR A 306 -7.53 2.86 35.29
N CYS A 307 -7.36 3.94 34.54
CA CYS A 307 -7.73 4.05 33.14
C CYS A 307 -6.69 3.34 32.24
N LEU A 308 -7.19 2.50 31.33
CA LEU A 308 -6.39 1.74 30.38
C LEU A 308 -6.05 2.56 29.12
N PRO A 309 -5.01 2.17 28.36
CA PRO A 309 -4.78 2.67 27.00
C PRO A 309 -6.07 2.68 26.16
N GLY A 310 -6.23 3.72 25.34
CA GLY A 310 -7.46 4.02 24.62
C GLY A 310 -8.46 4.90 25.39
N THR A 311 -8.20 5.16 26.67
CA THR A 311 -8.98 6.09 27.51
C THR A 311 -8.10 7.16 28.14
N ARG A 312 -8.75 8.22 28.63
CA ARG A 312 -8.15 9.25 29.48
C ARG A 312 -8.95 9.43 30.77
N SER A 313 -8.30 9.86 31.85
CA SER A 313 -8.97 10.20 33.10
C SER A 313 -9.69 11.55 33.02
N VAL A 314 -10.85 11.65 33.68
CA VAL A 314 -11.66 12.88 33.77
C VAL A 314 -12.14 13.05 35.21
N GLY A 315 -11.55 14.03 35.91
CA GLY A 315 -11.78 14.32 37.32
C GLY A 315 -10.47 14.42 38.11
N SER A 316 -10.53 14.98 39.31
CA SER A 316 -9.39 15.05 40.24
C SER A 316 -9.73 14.26 41.50
N GLY A 317 -8.89 13.28 41.86
CA GLY A 317 -9.08 12.37 42.99
C GLY A 317 -9.46 10.94 42.58
N THR A 318 -9.73 10.10 43.59
CA THR A 318 -9.98 8.64 43.49
C THR A 318 -11.31 8.26 42.81
N THR A 319 -12.01 9.22 42.22
CA THR A 319 -13.30 9.07 41.54
C THR A 319 -13.27 9.49 40.06
N GLY A 320 -12.07 9.73 39.51
CA GLY A 320 -11.91 10.11 38.10
C GLY A 320 -12.46 9.04 37.16
N ALA A 321 -13.35 9.43 36.25
CA ALA A 321 -13.98 8.53 35.28
C ALA A 321 -13.09 8.39 34.02
N CYS A 322 -13.01 7.18 33.47
CA CYS A 322 -12.27 6.90 32.25
C CYS A 322 -13.16 7.13 31.02
N VAL A 323 -12.78 8.08 30.16
CA VAL A 323 -13.52 8.43 28.93
C VAL A 323 -12.68 7.99 27.72
N PRO A 324 -13.28 7.35 26.70
CA PRO A 324 -12.53 6.94 25.50
C PRO A 324 -11.90 8.12 24.77
N CYS A 325 -10.78 7.86 24.10
CA CYS A 325 -10.16 8.83 23.21
C CYS A 325 -11.05 9.09 21.99
N GLY A 326 -11.38 10.35 21.74
CA GLY A 326 -12.24 10.76 20.63
C GLY A 326 -11.60 10.48 19.27
N VAL A 327 -12.43 10.35 18.23
CA VAL A 327 -12.00 9.97 16.87
C VAL A 327 -10.90 10.91 16.35
N GLY A 328 -9.76 10.35 15.93
CA GLY A 328 -8.55 11.12 15.58
C GLY A 328 -7.55 11.31 16.72
N THR A 329 -7.79 10.74 17.90
CA THR A 329 -6.87 10.75 19.05
C THR A 329 -6.67 9.35 19.63
N TYR A 330 -5.55 9.13 20.34
CA TYR A 330 -5.17 7.85 20.94
C TYR A 330 -4.53 8.04 22.33
N SER A 331 -4.38 6.94 23.08
CA SER A 331 -3.72 6.95 24.40
C SER A 331 -3.00 5.62 24.64
N GLU A 332 -1.69 5.65 24.83
CA GLU A 332 -0.84 4.46 25.09
C GLU A 332 -0.48 4.28 26.57
N THR A 333 -0.68 5.31 27.39
CA THR A 333 -0.29 5.30 28.79
C THR A 333 -1.47 5.00 29.71
N ARG A 334 -1.23 4.15 30.71
CA ARG A 334 -2.14 3.97 31.84
C ARG A 334 -2.33 5.31 32.56
N ASN A 335 -3.57 5.66 32.89
CA ASN A 335 -3.93 6.93 33.54
C ASN A 335 -3.57 8.21 32.75
N ALA A 336 -3.57 8.16 31.40
CA ALA A 336 -3.36 9.34 30.56
C ALA A 336 -4.33 10.50 30.91
N ALA A 337 -3.78 11.71 31.10
CA ALA A 337 -4.58 12.91 31.39
C ALA A 337 -5.26 13.50 30.13
N PHE A 338 -4.68 13.28 28.96
CA PHE A 338 -5.18 13.69 27.65
C PHE A 338 -4.87 12.61 26.62
N CYS A 339 -5.63 12.58 25.53
CA CYS A 339 -5.35 11.73 24.37
C CYS A 339 -4.48 12.52 23.38
N THR A 340 -3.46 11.87 22.83
CA THR A 340 -2.58 12.43 21.80
C THR A 340 -3.33 12.48 20.47
N ALA A 341 -3.20 13.56 19.72
CA ALA A 341 -3.75 13.63 18.36
C ALA A 341 -2.94 12.77 17.38
N CYS A 342 -3.59 12.16 16.40
CA CYS A 342 -2.88 11.55 15.29
C CYS A 342 -2.06 12.61 14.50
N PRO A 343 -0.95 12.20 13.85
CA PRO A 343 -0.20 13.04 12.91
C PRO A 343 -1.06 13.60 11.76
N GLU A 344 -0.52 14.57 11.01
CA GLU A 344 -1.25 15.21 9.92
C GLU A 344 -1.79 14.21 8.89
N PHE A 345 -3.01 14.48 8.41
CA PHE A 345 -3.74 13.66 7.44
C PHE A 345 -4.00 12.21 7.86
N MET A 346 -3.92 11.91 9.16
CA MET A 346 -4.34 10.63 9.75
C MET A 346 -5.62 10.74 10.59
N ARG A 347 -6.25 9.60 10.85
CA ARG A 347 -7.36 9.44 11.79
C ARG A 347 -7.35 8.03 12.40
N ALA A 348 -7.59 7.96 13.70
CA ALA A 348 -7.83 6.73 14.45
C ALA A 348 -9.32 6.62 14.87
N PRO A 349 -9.87 5.41 15.05
CA PRO A 349 -11.22 5.22 15.60
C PRO A 349 -11.32 5.68 17.06
N GLU A 350 -12.54 5.80 17.58
CA GLU A 350 -12.77 6.08 19.00
C GLU A 350 -12.21 4.96 19.90
N GLY A 351 -11.63 5.31 21.04
CA GLY A 351 -11.03 4.37 21.98
C GLY A 351 -9.66 3.82 21.58
N SER A 352 -8.96 4.46 20.63
CA SER A 352 -7.70 3.94 20.08
C SER A 352 -6.55 3.87 21.09
N ALA A 353 -6.04 2.66 21.31
CA ALA A 353 -5.05 2.36 22.34
C ALA A 353 -3.59 2.51 21.91
N SER A 354 -3.31 2.79 20.63
CA SER A 354 -1.96 3.02 20.13
C SER A 354 -1.90 3.98 18.94
N TRP A 355 -0.75 4.65 18.75
CA TRP A 355 -0.48 5.45 17.55
C TRP A 355 -0.56 4.61 16.27
N ILE A 356 -0.36 3.28 16.36
CA ILE A 356 -0.51 2.36 15.23
C ILE A 356 -1.95 2.36 14.66
N ASN A 357 -2.95 2.74 15.48
CA ASN A 357 -4.34 2.87 15.05
C ASN A 357 -4.61 4.17 14.25
N CYS A 358 -3.65 5.10 14.16
CA CYS A 358 -3.74 6.27 13.28
C CYS A 358 -3.51 5.83 11.82
N THR A 359 -4.57 5.91 11.01
CA THR A 359 -4.57 5.48 9.61
C THR A 359 -4.77 6.66 8.66
N CYS A 360 -4.34 6.58 7.40
CA CYS A 360 -4.44 7.73 6.49
C CYS A 360 -5.90 8.08 6.13
N LEU A 361 -6.17 9.37 5.99
CA LEU A 361 -7.42 9.85 5.38
C LEU A 361 -7.47 9.46 3.89
N THR A 362 -8.68 9.42 3.32
CA THR A 362 -8.91 9.32 1.88
C THR A 362 -8.09 10.38 1.12
N THR A 363 -7.52 10.03 -0.03
CA THR A 363 -6.55 10.83 -0.81
C THR A 363 -5.17 11.06 -0.18
N TYR A 364 -4.83 10.34 0.89
CA TYR A 364 -3.49 10.30 1.49
C TYR A 364 -3.00 8.86 1.68
N TRP A 365 -1.70 8.68 1.85
CA TRP A 365 -1.06 7.38 2.14
C TRP A 365 0.22 7.56 2.97
N PHE A 366 0.73 6.48 3.56
CA PHE A 366 1.89 6.51 4.46
C PHE A 366 3.23 6.88 3.80
N GLY A 367 3.29 6.97 2.47
CA GLY A 367 4.54 7.17 1.74
C GLY A 367 5.38 5.89 1.59
N PRO A 368 6.52 5.95 0.89
CA PRO A 368 7.31 4.77 0.53
C PRO A 368 7.97 4.06 1.72
N ASN A 369 8.08 4.73 2.87
CA ASN A 369 8.66 4.18 4.10
C ASN A 369 7.64 3.40 4.95
N GLY A 370 6.36 3.42 4.58
CA GLY A 370 5.29 2.88 5.42
C GLY A 370 5.00 3.75 6.65
N GLN A 371 4.31 3.16 7.63
CA GLN A 371 3.84 3.85 8.83
C GLN A 371 4.98 4.12 9.81
N VAL A 372 5.39 5.39 9.95
CA VAL A 372 6.48 5.85 10.81
C VAL A 372 5.93 6.74 11.93
N GLU A 373 6.41 6.54 13.16
CA GLU A 373 5.98 7.29 14.34
C GLU A 373 6.20 8.81 14.16
N GLY A 374 5.19 9.60 14.52
CA GLY A 374 5.23 11.06 14.42
C GLY A 374 5.17 11.65 12.99
N GLN A 375 5.23 10.85 11.92
CA GLN A 375 5.08 11.35 10.54
C GLN A 375 3.62 11.31 10.09
N GLY A 376 3.16 12.38 9.42
CA GLY A 376 1.85 12.45 8.78
C GLY A 376 1.79 11.71 7.44
N CYS A 377 0.58 11.41 6.96
CA CYS A 377 0.39 10.80 5.64
C CYS A 377 0.64 11.83 4.53
N VAL A 378 1.32 11.42 3.45
CA VAL A 378 1.60 12.27 2.30
C VAL A 378 0.44 12.23 1.28
N PRO A 379 0.25 13.29 0.46
CA PRO A 379 -0.78 13.31 -0.58
C PRO A 379 -0.66 12.14 -1.57
N CYS A 380 -1.79 11.73 -2.13
CA CYS A 380 -1.82 10.66 -3.12
C CYS A 380 -0.98 11.02 -4.38
N PRO A 381 -0.17 10.10 -4.93
CA PRO A 381 0.61 10.35 -6.14
C PRO A 381 -0.28 10.69 -7.34
N PHE A 382 0.20 11.54 -8.24
CA PHE A 382 -0.49 11.82 -9.51
C PHE A 382 -0.71 10.53 -10.30
N GLY A 383 -1.93 10.30 -10.78
CA GLY A 383 -2.33 9.08 -11.48
C GLY A 383 -2.72 7.91 -10.58
N ALA A 384 -2.64 8.05 -9.25
CA ALA A 384 -3.08 7.04 -8.29
C ALA A 384 -4.45 7.36 -7.66
N VAL A 385 -5.03 6.35 -7.03
CA VAL A 385 -6.17 6.43 -6.12
C VAL A 385 -5.72 5.89 -4.77
N CYS A 386 -5.91 6.68 -3.72
CA CYS A 386 -5.57 6.32 -2.34
C CYS A 386 -6.85 6.27 -1.51
N ALA A 387 -7.23 5.07 -1.09
CA ALA A 387 -8.42 4.84 -0.27
C ALA A 387 -8.28 5.40 1.17
N GLY A 388 -7.04 5.70 1.60
CA GLY A 388 -6.71 5.90 3.01
C GLY A 388 -6.48 4.55 3.70
N GLY A 389 -6.64 4.52 5.03
CA GLY A 389 -6.40 3.31 5.82
C GLY A 389 -4.91 2.94 5.81
N HIS A 390 -4.62 1.66 5.54
CA HIS A 390 -3.28 1.14 5.26
C HIS A 390 -3.13 0.62 3.81
N GLU A 391 -4.07 0.94 2.90
CA GLU A 391 -3.95 0.51 1.50
C GLU A 391 -2.86 1.33 0.76
N PRO A 392 -1.95 0.69 0.01
CA PRO A 392 -1.02 1.41 -0.85
C PRO A 392 -1.77 2.08 -2.03
N PRO A 393 -1.23 3.16 -2.61
CA PRO A 393 -1.80 3.78 -3.80
C PRO A 393 -1.95 2.77 -4.95
N ARG A 394 -3.12 2.75 -5.60
CA ARG A 394 -3.41 1.88 -6.75
C ARG A 394 -3.66 2.72 -8.01
N PRO A 395 -3.39 2.23 -9.24
CA PRO A 395 -3.53 3.03 -10.44
C PRO A 395 -4.98 3.54 -10.64
N GLY A 396 -5.14 4.81 -10.97
CA GLY A 396 -6.45 5.37 -11.34
C GLY A 396 -6.88 4.93 -12.74
N PRO A 397 -8.16 5.11 -13.12
CA PRO A 397 -8.61 4.91 -14.49
C PRO A 397 -7.79 5.78 -15.47
N GLY A 398 -7.32 5.18 -16.56
CA GLY A 398 -6.39 5.80 -17.49
C GLY A 398 -4.91 5.78 -17.08
N PHE A 399 -4.55 5.17 -15.95
CA PHE A 399 -3.17 5.02 -15.48
C PHE A 399 -2.81 3.56 -15.18
N GLU A 400 -1.51 3.26 -15.24
CA GLU A 400 -0.90 1.99 -14.85
C GLU A 400 0.29 2.24 -13.92
N LEU A 401 0.71 1.25 -13.14
CA LEU A 401 1.95 1.33 -12.37
C LEU A 401 3.16 1.11 -13.30
N SER A 402 4.25 1.85 -13.11
CA SER A 402 5.50 1.61 -13.85
C SER A 402 6.14 0.26 -13.46
N ASP A 403 6.89 -0.36 -14.39
CA ASP A 403 7.61 -1.64 -14.18
C ASP A 403 8.56 -1.64 -12.96
N ASP A 404 8.98 -0.48 -12.46
CA ASP A 404 9.84 -0.30 -11.27
C ASP A 404 9.06 0.05 -9.99
N GLY A 405 7.73 0.14 -10.06
CA GLY A 405 6.86 0.45 -8.92
C GLY A 405 6.92 1.90 -8.39
N SER A 406 7.76 2.76 -8.96
CA SER A 406 8.05 4.10 -8.43
C SER A 406 6.97 5.14 -8.68
N SER A 407 6.15 4.95 -9.72
CA SER A 407 5.30 6.00 -10.28
C SER A 407 4.10 5.43 -11.04
N PHE A 408 3.06 6.25 -11.18
CA PHE A 408 1.86 5.96 -11.96
C PHE A 408 1.92 6.74 -13.27
N VAL A 409 1.59 6.04 -14.36
CA VAL A 409 1.97 6.42 -15.73
C VAL A 409 0.71 6.50 -16.56
N ALA A 410 0.52 7.59 -17.31
CA ALA A 410 -0.68 7.79 -18.11
C ALA A 410 -0.69 6.83 -19.30
N CYS A 411 -1.74 6.03 -19.42
CA CYS A 411 -1.86 5.10 -20.53
C CYS A 411 -2.00 5.86 -21.86
N PRO A 412 -1.30 5.48 -22.94
CA PRO A 412 -1.33 6.15 -24.25
C PRO A 412 -2.73 6.34 -24.84
N ARG A 413 -3.67 5.51 -24.37
CA ARG A 413 -5.11 5.60 -24.57
C ARG A 413 -5.76 5.59 -23.17
N PRO A 414 -6.28 6.70 -22.62
CA PRO A 414 -6.86 6.73 -21.28
C PRO A 414 -8.02 5.74 -21.08
N ALA A 415 -8.67 5.29 -22.16
CA ALA A 415 -9.74 4.30 -22.13
C ALA A 415 -9.26 2.83 -22.10
N SER A 416 -7.97 2.51 -22.28
CA SER A 416 -7.52 1.11 -22.25
C SER A 416 -7.26 0.58 -20.84
N CYS A 417 -6.89 1.45 -19.91
CA CYS A 417 -6.60 1.14 -18.51
C CYS A 417 -7.82 1.43 -17.63
N ALA A 418 -8.41 0.39 -17.03
CA ALA A 418 -9.60 0.51 -16.18
C ALA A 418 -9.29 1.08 -14.78
N GLY A 419 -8.00 1.13 -14.40
CA GLY A 419 -7.54 1.38 -13.04
C GLY A 419 -7.25 0.06 -12.30
N ASN A 420 -6.74 0.16 -11.06
CA ASN A 420 -6.30 -0.96 -10.23
C ASN A 420 -5.27 -1.91 -10.92
N GLY A 421 -4.57 -1.45 -11.96
CA GLY A 421 -3.67 -2.29 -12.77
C GLY A 421 -4.38 -3.24 -13.75
N VAL A 422 -5.66 -3.03 -14.02
CA VAL A 422 -6.49 -3.89 -14.89
C VAL A 422 -6.74 -3.23 -16.25
N CYS A 423 -6.57 -4.00 -17.32
CA CYS A 423 -6.93 -3.57 -18.68
C CYS A 423 -8.41 -3.81 -18.98
N THR A 424 -9.01 -2.92 -19.77
CA THR A 424 -10.36 -3.10 -20.34
C THR A 424 -10.40 -4.23 -21.39
N GLU A 425 -11.59 -4.79 -21.66
CA GLU A 425 -11.74 -5.90 -22.62
C GLU A 425 -11.15 -5.53 -23.99
N GLY A 426 -10.33 -6.43 -24.54
CA GLY A 426 -9.65 -6.26 -25.82
C GLY A 426 -8.20 -5.77 -25.71
N TYR A 427 -7.79 -5.26 -24.56
CA TYR A 427 -6.45 -4.72 -24.31
C TYR A 427 -5.66 -5.62 -23.34
N ARG A 428 -4.34 -5.66 -23.52
CA ARG A 428 -3.37 -6.39 -22.68
C ARG A 428 -1.98 -5.76 -22.79
N GLY A 429 -1.02 -6.42 -22.14
CA GLY A 429 0.34 -5.95 -22.03
C GLY A 429 0.40 -4.67 -21.20
N ARG A 430 1.58 -4.07 -21.16
CA ARG A 430 1.87 -2.87 -20.40
C ARG A 430 1.20 -1.63 -21.02
N LEU A 431 0.87 -0.65 -20.18
CA LEU A 431 0.07 0.55 -20.47
C LEU A 431 -1.25 0.22 -21.19
N CYS A 432 -1.75 -1.00 -20.97
CA CYS A 432 -2.80 -1.67 -21.74
C CYS A 432 -2.73 -1.38 -23.26
N ALA A 433 -1.53 -1.39 -23.84
CA ALA A 433 -1.28 -0.83 -25.18
C ALA A 433 -1.30 -1.86 -26.33
N GLU A 434 -1.33 -3.16 -26.03
CA GLU A 434 -1.37 -4.25 -27.02
C GLU A 434 -2.77 -4.87 -27.08
N CYS A 435 -3.21 -5.34 -28.25
CA CYS A 435 -4.52 -6.00 -28.37
C CYS A 435 -4.46 -7.48 -27.91
N THR A 436 -5.53 -7.96 -27.27
CA THR A 436 -5.70 -9.40 -26.93
C THR A 436 -5.87 -10.26 -28.19
N LYS A 437 -5.59 -11.57 -28.09
CA LYS A 437 -5.79 -12.49 -29.22
C LYS A 437 -7.26 -12.48 -29.67
N GLY A 438 -7.49 -12.41 -30.98
CA GLY A 438 -8.84 -12.18 -31.54
C GLY A 438 -9.29 -10.70 -31.53
N TRP A 439 -8.38 -9.77 -31.26
CA TRP A 439 -8.57 -8.33 -31.44
C TRP A 439 -7.43 -7.73 -32.27
N TYR A 440 -7.72 -6.69 -33.04
CA TYR A 440 -6.77 -6.00 -33.92
C TYR A 440 -6.77 -4.49 -33.65
N GLN A 441 -5.67 -3.82 -33.98
CA GLN A 441 -5.56 -2.37 -33.82
C GLN A 441 -6.22 -1.63 -35.00
N PHE A 442 -7.07 -0.64 -34.71
CA PHE A 442 -7.68 0.24 -35.70
C PHE A 442 -7.78 1.67 -35.14
N GLY A 443 -6.97 2.58 -35.67
CA GLY A 443 -6.84 3.95 -35.15
C GLY A 443 -6.43 3.96 -33.66
N ASP A 444 -7.18 4.71 -32.86
CA ASP A 444 -6.96 4.87 -31.42
C ASP A 444 -7.44 3.69 -30.55
N GLY A 445 -7.86 2.55 -31.09
CA GLY A 445 -8.38 1.45 -30.27
C GLY A 445 -8.17 0.03 -30.81
N CYS A 446 -8.35 -0.95 -29.92
CA CYS A 446 -8.47 -2.36 -30.28
C CYS A 446 -9.92 -2.69 -30.66
N ARG A 447 -10.14 -3.50 -31.70
CA ARG A 447 -11.46 -3.97 -32.15
C ARG A 447 -11.48 -5.49 -32.27
N LYS A 448 -12.60 -6.12 -31.89
CA LYS A 448 -12.78 -7.58 -31.89
C LYS A 448 -12.89 -8.11 -33.33
N CYS A 449 -12.10 -9.11 -33.70
CA CYS A 449 -12.17 -9.76 -35.01
C CYS A 449 -13.56 -10.40 -35.21
N LYS A 450 -14.25 -10.09 -36.32
CA LYS A 450 -15.57 -10.65 -36.65
C LYS A 450 -15.44 -11.72 -37.74
N GLY A 451 -14.89 -12.87 -37.36
CA GLY A 451 -14.52 -13.93 -38.30
C GLY A 451 -13.19 -13.66 -39.00
N SER A 452 -12.96 -14.32 -40.13
CA SER A 452 -11.72 -14.15 -40.90
C SER A 452 -11.82 -12.96 -41.86
N ASN A 453 -10.88 -12.02 -41.74
CA ASN A 453 -10.76 -10.87 -42.63
C ASN A 453 -10.19 -11.22 -44.02
N ALA A 454 -10.14 -12.50 -44.38
CA ALA A 454 -9.67 -12.99 -45.68
C ALA A 454 -10.37 -12.31 -46.87
N LEU A 455 -11.66 -11.97 -46.77
CA LEU A 455 -12.36 -11.24 -47.85
C LEU A 455 -11.82 -9.82 -48.03
N ILE A 456 -11.46 -9.12 -46.94
CA ILE A 456 -10.82 -7.79 -47.00
C ILE A 456 -9.42 -7.93 -47.62
N ILE A 457 -8.64 -8.93 -47.21
CA ILE A 457 -7.31 -9.21 -47.76
C ILE A 457 -7.40 -9.52 -49.27
N VAL A 458 -8.36 -10.35 -49.71
CA VAL A 458 -8.59 -10.63 -51.14
C VAL A 458 -9.01 -9.37 -51.89
N CYS A 459 -9.89 -8.53 -51.34
CA CYS A 459 -10.27 -7.26 -51.97
C CYS A 459 -9.09 -6.29 -52.08
N LEU A 460 -8.22 -6.21 -51.07
CA LEU A 460 -7.00 -5.38 -51.10
C LEU A 460 -5.98 -5.92 -52.12
N VAL A 461 -5.79 -7.24 -52.20
CA VAL A 461 -4.93 -7.86 -53.23
C VAL A 461 -5.48 -7.57 -54.63
N LEU A 462 -6.78 -7.77 -54.87
CA LEU A 462 -7.43 -7.44 -56.14
C LEU A 462 -7.34 -5.94 -56.47
N ALA A 463 -7.43 -5.05 -55.46
CA ALA A 463 -7.21 -3.61 -55.64
C ALA A 463 -5.76 -3.28 -56.01
N VAL A 464 -4.76 -3.98 -55.46
CA VAL A 464 -3.35 -3.86 -55.88
C VAL A 464 -3.16 -4.31 -57.33
N PHE A 465 -3.73 -5.45 -57.73
CA PHE A 465 -3.70 -5.90 -59.13
C PHE A 465 -4.42 -4.91 -60.07
N GLY A 466 -5.56 -4.37 -59.66
CA GLY A 466 -6.32 -3.35 -60.40
C GLY A 466 -5.57 -2.03 -60.53
N PHE A 467 -4.93 -1.55 -59.47
CA PHE A 467 -4.05 -0.37 -59.47
C PHE A 467 -2.89 -0.57 -60.45
N VAL A 468 -2.18 -1.70 -60.37
CA VAL A 468 -1.07 -2.01 -61.28
C VAL A 468 -1.56 -2.10 -62.73
N ALA A 469 -2.72 -2.73 -62.99
CA ALA A 469 -3.32 -2.75 -64.32
C ALA A 469 -3.66 -1.35 -64.84
N ALA A 470 -4.25 -0.48 -64.02
CA ALA A 470 -4.54 0.90 -64.38
C ALA A 470 -3.26 1.71 -64.65
N VAL A 471 -2.23 1.59 -63.81
CA VAL A 471 -0.95 2.29 -63.96
C VAL A 471 -0.20 1.83 -65.22
N VAL A 472 -0.19 0.53 -65.52
CA VAL A 472 0.38 -0.03 -66.76
C VAL A 472 -0.42 0.47 -67.98
N TRP A 473 -1.76 0.46 -67.92
CA TRP A 473 -2.63 0.94 -68.99
C TRP A 473 -2.47 2.44 -69.28
N ILE A 474 -2.42 3.29 -68.25
CA ILE A 474 -2.13 4.73 -68.37
C ILE A 474 -0.76 4.92 -69.03
N ASN A 475 0.27 4.21 -68.56
CA ASN A 475 1.61 4.26 -69.16
C ASN A 475 1.71 3.65 -70.56
N MET A 476 0.67 2.97 -71.07
CA MET A 476 0.54 2.48 -72.45
C MET A 476 -0.28 3.42 -73.35
N ARG A 477 -1.05 4.38 -72.82
CA ARG A 477 -1.82 5.35 -73.63
C ARG A 477 -0.85 6.42 -74.14
N ASN A 478 -0.58 6.38 -75.44
CA ASN A 478 0.47 7.20 -76.08
C ASN A 478 0.05 8.66 -76.37
N SER A 479 -0.85 9.22 -75.54
CA SER A 479 -1.31 10.61 -75.64
C SER A 479 -0.29 11.60 -75.06
N LYS A 480 -0.44 12.90 -75.34
CA LYS A 480 0.41 13.97 -74.80
C LYS A 480 0.09 14.21 -73.31
N VAL A 481 0.58 13.33 -72.42
CA VAL A 481 0.14 13.27 -71.00
C VAL A 481 0.69 14.44 -70.15
N TYR A 482 0.15 15.64 -70.35
CA TYR A 482 0.40 16.82 -69.49
C TYR A 482 -0.61 16.97 -68.34
N GLY A 483 -1.72 16.21 -68.36
CA GLY A 483 -2.80 16.26 -67.39
C GLY A 483 -2.80 15.08 -66.42
N TYR A 484 -1.92 15.11 -65.43
CA TYR A 484 -1.94 14.24 -64.23
C TYR A 484 -1.24 14.91 -63.04
N ALA A 485 -0.94 16.21 -63.15
CA ALA A 485 -0.16 16.94 -62.17
C ALA A 485 -1.04 17.38 -60.99
N ALA A 486 -2.30 17.78 -61.24
CA ALA A 486 -3.26 18.00 -60.16
C ALA A 486 -3.52 16.69 -59.38
N PHE A 487 -3.62 15.56 -60.08
CA PHE A 487 -3.72 14.24 -59.43
C PHE A 487 -2.48 13.89 -58.58
N VAL A 488 -1.26 14.19 -59.03
CA VAL A 488 -0.03 13.98 -58.23
C VAL A 488 0.05 14.94 -57.03
N ILE A 489 -0.34 16.21 -57.18
CA ILE A 489 -0.44 17.16 -56.05
C ILE A 489 -1.48 16.69 -55.04
N ALA A 490 -2.64 16.22 -55.50
CA ALA A 490 -3.70 15.64 -54.68
C ALA A 490 -3.21 14.43 -53.88
N LEU A 491 -2.60 13.44 -54.53
CA LEU A 491 -2.03 12.27 -53.84
C LEU A 491 -0.95 12.68 -52.82
N ASN A 492 -0.03 13.57 -53.18
CA ASN A 492 1.01 14.04 -52.25
C ASN A 492 0.41 14.77 -51.03
N THR A 493 -0.67 15.55 -51.23
CA THR A 493 -1.41 16.23 -50.15
C THR A 493 -2.10 15.21 -49.24
N LEU A 494 -2.82 14.24 -49.81
CA LEU A 494 -3.51 13.19 -49.07
C LEU A 494 -2.53 12.31 -48.28
N GLN A 495 -1.42 11.90 -48.90
CA GLN A 495 -0.35 11.16 -48.22
C GLN A 495 0.21 11.93 -47.02
N ALA A 496 0.40 13.24 -47.13
CA ALA A 496 0.86 14.09 -46.03
C ALA A 496 -0.20 14.24 -44.92
N VAL A 497 -1.48 14.44 -45.28
CA VAL A 497 -2.60 14.52 -44.34
C VAL A 497 -2.76 13.22 -43.52
N ALA A 498 -2.55 12.06 -44.14
CA ALA A 498 -2.49 10.79 -43.41
C ALA A 498 -1.34 10.69 -42.40
N ILE A 499 -0.19 11.35 -42.64
CA ILE A 499 0.90 11.44 -41.66
C ILE A 499 0.57 12.48 -40.56
N TYR A 500 -0.12 13.58 -40.87
CA TYR A 500 -0.57 14.52 -39.83
C TYR A 500 -1.51 13.84 -38.82
N GLY A 501 -2.33 12.90 -39.30
CA GLY A 501 -3.20 12.07 -38.46
C GLY A 501 -2.49 11.12 -37.49
N THR A 502 -1.20 10.79 -37.69
CA THR A 502 -0.44 9.99 -36.72
C THR A 502 0.07 10.81 -35.54
N ILE A 503 0.00 12.14 -35.61
CA ILE A 503 0.37 13.03 -34.50
C ILE A 503 -0.75 12.99 -33.46
N ARG A 504 -0.46 12.54 -32.23
CA ARG A 504 -1.43 12.35 -31.13
C ARG A 504 -1.87 13.69 -30.49
N LEU A 505 -2.63 14.49 -31.25
CA LEU A 505 -3.33 15.69 -30.79
C LEU A 505 -4.81 15.37 -30.47
N GLU A 506 -5.51 16.26 -29.77
CA GLU A 506 -6.96 16.15 -29.48
C GLU A 506 -7.83 16.42 -30.73
N TRP A 507 -7.65 15.63 -31.81
CA TRP A 507 -8.43 15.77 -33.04
C TRP A 507 -9.92 15.52 -32.82
N HIS A 508 -10.78 16.33 -33.43
CA HIS A 508 -12.24 16.11 -33.43
C HIS A 508 -12.61 14.76 -34.08
N PRO A 509 -13.64 14.01 -33.62
CA PRO A 509 -13.94 12.67 -34.14
C PRO A 509 -14.18 12.59 -35.67
N LEU A 510 -14.82 13.61 -36.26
CA LEU A 510 -15.01 13.69 -37.72
C LEU A 510 -13.67 13.75 -38.48
N VAL A 511 -12.68 14.45 -37.91
CA VAL A 511 -11.35 14.64 -38.49
C VAL A 511 -10.55 13.33 -38.44
N ARG A 512 -10.65 12.58 -37.33
CA ARG A 512 -10.04 11.24 -37.23
C ARG A 512 -10.63 10.27 -38.26
N GLY A 513 -11.95 10.28 -38.46
CA GLY A 513 -12.60 9.46 -39.49
C GLY A 513 -12.10 9.74 -40.91
N VAL A 514 -11.78 11.01 -41.23
CA VAL A 514 -11.12 11.37 -42.49
C VAL A 514 -9.67 10.86 -42.53
N PHE A 515 -8.90 11.03 -41.46
CA PHE A 515 -7.51 10.54 -41.41
C PHE A 515 -7.43 9.01 -41.56
N ASP A 516 -8.32 8.26 -40.91
CA ASP A 516 -8.43 6.79 -41.03
C ASP A 516 -8.64 6.40 -42.50
N VAL A 517 -9.58 7.04 -43.21
CA VAL A 517 -9.85 6.78 -44.64
C VAL A 517 -8.67 7.18 -45.52
N VAL A 518 -8.06 8.34 -45.27
CA VAL A 518 -6.93 8.85 -46.08
C VAL A 518 -5.64 8.03 -45.83
N SER A 519 -5.53 7.31 -44.71
CA SER A 519 -4.40 6.41 -44.42
C SER A 519 -4.23 5.26 -45.44
N LEU A 520 -5.29 4.93 -46.21
CA LEU A 520 -5.22 4.03 -47.36
C LEU A 520 -4.19 4.48 -48.41
N VAL A 521 -4.01 5.79 -48.61
CA VAL A 521 -3.08 6.35 -49.61
C VAL A 521 -1.60 6.17 -49.19
N ASN A 522 -1.36 5.86 -47.90
CA ASN A 522 -0.09 5.42 -47.35
C ASN A 522 -0.01 3.90 -47.14
N LEU A 523 -0.96 3.12 -47.68
CA LEU A 523 -1.02 1.65 -47.57
C LEU A 523 -0.94 1.13 -46.12
N ASN A 524 -1.63 1.78 -45.17
CA ASN A 524 -1.57 1.36 -43.77
C ASN A 524 -2.09 -0.07 -43.55
N LEU A 525 -1.20 -0.99 -43.18
CA LEU A 525 -1.50 -2.41 -42.96
C LEU A 525 -2.40 -2.68 -41.74
N ASP A 526 -2.58 -1.72 -40.84
CA ASP A 526 -3.58 -1.82 -39.75
C ASP A 526 -5.01 -1.94 -40.30
N LEU A 527 -5.29 -1.38 -41.49
CA LEU A 527 -6.58 -1.52 -42.15
C LEU A 527 -6.81 -2.92 -42.75
N ALA A 528 -5.73 -3.65 -43.05
CA ALA A 528 -5.79 -5.04 -43.52
C ALA A 528 -5.97 -6.02 -42.34
N SER A 529 -5.52 -5.64 -41.14
CA SER A 529 -5.67 -6.43 -39.89
C SER A 529 -5.23 -7.91 -40.02
N PRO A 530 -4.02 -8.21 -40.56
CA PRO A 530 -3.57 -9.58 -40.82
C PRO A 530 -3.56 -10.48 -39.56
N GLU A 531 -3.43 -9.90 -38.37
CA GLU A 531 -3.53 -10.59 -37.08
C GLU A 531 -4.89 -11.27 -36.82
N CYS A 532 -5.97 -10.90 -37.52
CA CYS A 532 -7.25 -11.62 -37.47
C CYS A 532 -7.26 -12.90 -38.34
N GLY A 533 -6.22 -13.15 -39.15
CA GLY A 533 -6.12 -14.29 -40.07
C GLY A 533 -4.86 -15.14 -39.94
N VAL A 534 -3.78 -14.60 -39.35
CA VAL A 534 -2.50 -15.30 -39.14
C VAL A 534 -2.02 -15.08 -37.71
N ASP A 535 -1.71 -16.17 -37.02
CA ASP A 535 -1.16 -16.15 -35.66
C ASP A 535 0.34 -15.83 -35.73
N VAL A 536 0.71 -14.59 -35.40
CA VAL A 536 2.09 -14.07 -35.47
C VAL A 536 2.52 -13.49 -34.12
N GLY A 537 3.76 -13.79 -33.70
CA GLY A 537 4.26 -13.46 -32.36
C GLY A 537 4.36 -11.96 -32.06
N ASP A 538 5.21 -11.23 -32.80
CA ASP A 538 5.28 -9.76 -32.73
C ASP A 538 4.56 -9.16 -33.94
N VAL A 539 3.27 -8.85 -33.77
CA VAL A 539 2.39 -8.27 -34.80
C VAL A 539 2.96 -6.95 -35.35
N TRP A 540 3.60 -6.13 -34.51
CA TRP A 540 4.16 -4.85 -34.93
C TRP A 540 5.38 -5.04 -35.83
N MET A 541 6.28 -5.96 -35.46
CA MET A 541 7.47 -6.28 -36.24
C MET A 541 7.12 -6.99 -37.56
N PHE A 542 6.08 -7.83 -37.57
CA PHE A 542 5.52 -8.43 -38.79
C PHE A 542 4.96 -7.37 -39.75
N LYS A 543 4.14 -6.42 -39.26
CA LYS A 543 3.65 -5.28 -40.04
C LYS A 543 4.78 -4.38 -40.55
N TRP A 544 5.81 -4.13 -39.73
CA TRP A 544 7.01 -3.39 -40.13
C TRP A 544 7.75 -4.08 -41.29
N GLY A 545 8.02 -5.38 -41.15
CA GLY A 545 8.70 -6.18 -42.18
C GLY A 545 7.94 -6.23 -43.51
N MET A 546 6.61 -6.40 -43.47
CA MET A 546 5.78 -6.33 -44.67
C MET A 546 5.82 -4.95 -45.33
N THR A 547 5.82 -3.86 -44.55
CA THR A 547 5.92 -2.50 -45.11
C THR A 547 7.27 -2.27 -45.79
N MET A 548 8.37 -2.71 -45.17
CA MET A 548 9.71 -2.68 -45.78
C MET A 548 9.82 -3.52 -47.04
N ALA A 549 9.11 -4.65 -47.11
CA ALA A 549 9.10 -5.53 -48.27
C ALA A 549 8.26 -5.01 -49.46
N LEU A 550 7.44 -3.97 -49.29
CA LEU A 550 6.50 -3.48 -50.32
C LEU A 550 7.13 -3.30 -51.71
N PRO A 551 8.31 -2.68 -51.92
CA PRO A 551 8.91 -2.53 -53.24
C PRO A 551 9.12 -3.88 -53.95
N ILE A 552 9.57 -4.90 -53.20
CA ILE A 552 9.79 -6.26 -53.71
C ILE A 552 8.43 -6.95 -53.94
N LEU A 553 7.49 -6.81 -53.02
CA LEU A 553 6.14 -7.38 -53.15
C LEU A 553 5.39 -6.84 -54.37
N PHE A 554 5.59 -5.57 -54.75
CA PHE A 554 5.00 -4.98 -55.96
C PHE A 554 5.60 -5.52 -57.27
N LEU A 555 6.79 -6.13 -57.28
CA LEU A 555 7.35 -6.75 -58.50
C LEU A 555 6.45 -7.88 -59.03
N PHE A 556 5.81 -8.65 -58.14
CA PHE A 556 4.95 -9.77 -58.51
C PHE A 556 3.69 -9.34 -59.30
N PRO A 557 2.81 -8.43 -58.80
CA PRO A 557 1.68 -7.96 -59.58
C PRO A 557 2.12 -7.21 -60.85
N PHE A 558 3.22 -6.45 -60.84
CA PHE A 558 3.75 -5.83 -62.08
C PHE A 558 4.14 -6.89 -63.12
N ALA A 559 4.81 -7.98 -62.74
CA ALA A 559 5.14 -9.07 -63.66
C ALA A 559 3.88 -9.78 -64.19
N VAL A 560 2.96 -10.16 -63.32
CA VAL A 560 1.72 -10.89 -63.68
C VAL A 560 0.82 -10.05 -64.59
N VAL A 561 0.62 -8.75 -64.28
CA VAL A 561 -0.18 -7.83 -65.11
C VAL A 561 0.49 -7.61 -66.47
N THR A 562 1.82 -7.46 -66.52
CA THR A 562 2.57 -7.29 -67.78
C THR A 562 2.42 -8.52 -68.68
N LEU A 563 2.59 -9.72 -68.13
CA LEU A 563 2.39 -10.99 -68.84
C LEU A 563 0.93 -11.16 -69.28
N GLY A 564 -0.04 -10.75 -68.45
CA GLY A 564 -1.47 -10.75 -68.78
C GLY A 564 -1.80 -9.84 -69.96
N TYR A 565 -1.31 -8.60 -69.99
CA TYR A 565 -1.50 -7.68 -71.12
C TYR A 565 -0.86 -8.17 -72.41
N ILE A 566 0.36 -8.73 -72.35
CA ILE A 566 1.06 -9.30 -73.51
C ILE A 566 0.29 -10.53 -74.03
N GLY A 567 -0.15 -11.41 -73.14
CA GLY A 567 -0.99 -12.57 -73.47
C GLY A 567 -2.31 -12.16 -74.14
N LEU A 568 -3.04 -11.22 -73.53
CA LEU A 568 -4.32 -10.73 -74.06
C LEU A 568 -4.14 -10.05 -75.43
N ARG A 569 -3.10 -9.24 -75.63
CA ARG A 569 -2.78 -8.65 -76.95
C ARG A 569 -2.44 -9.72 -77.99
N ASN A 570 -1.70 -10.76 -77.62
CA ASN A 570 -1.36 -11.85 -78.53
C ASN A 570 -2.58 -12.73 -78.87
N VAL A 571 -3.51 -12.93 -77.94
CA VAL A 571 -4.82 -13.57 -78.21
C VAL A 571 -5.68 -12.70 -79.13
N MET A 572 -5.82 -11.40 -78.86
CA MET A 572 -6.57 -10.49 -79.72
C MET A 572 -5.98 -10.39 -81.14
N ARG A 573 -4.65 -10.41 -81.28
CA ARG A 573 -3.99 -10.47 -82.59
C ARG A 573 -4.31 -11.76 -83.35
N ARG A 574 -4.23 -12.91 -82.69
CA ARG A 574 -4.62 -14.21 -83.27
C ARG A 574 -6.09 -14.22 -83.70
N TRP A 575 -6.98 -13.65 -82.89
CA TRP A 575 -8.41 -13.57 -83.17
C TRP A 575 -8.75 -12.64 -84.35
N ARG A 576 -8.08 -11.48 -84.47
CA ARG A 576 -8.23 -10.59 -85.65
C ARG A 576 -7.66 -11.22 -86.92
N ALA A 577 -6.43 -11.76 -86.86
CA ALA A 577 -5.83 -12.47 -87.99
C ALA A 577 -6.62 -13.73 -88.43
N SER A 578 -7.48 -14.26 -87.57
CA SER A 578 -8.43 -15.34 -87.89
C SER A 578 -9.78 -14.85 -88.43
N ARG A 579 -10.04 -13.54 -88.44
CA ARG A 579 -11.19 -12.89 -89.08
C ARG A 579 -10.82 -12.25 -90.41
N ASP A 580 -9.62 -11.66 -90.51
CA ASP A 580 -9.12 -10.97 -91.71
C ASP A 580 -8.62 -11.97 -92.80
N ALA A 581 -9.25 -13.14 -92.89
CA ALA A 581 -8.72 -14.35 -93.53
C ALA A 581 -8.92 -14.44 -95.06
N ASP A 582 -9.35 -13.35 -95.71
CA ASP A 582 -9.40 -13.21 -97.18
C ASP A 582 -8.16 -12.51 -97.77
N SER A 583 -7.22 -12.03 -96.94
CA SER A 583 -5.99 -11.38 -97.43
C SER A 583 -4.88 -12.37 -97.77
N VAL A 584 -4.57 -12.49 -99.07
CA VAL A 584 -3.67 -13.52 -99.64
C VAL A 584 -2.18 -13.31 -99.29
N TYR A 585 -1.77 -12.16 -98.73
CA TYR A 585 -0.37 -11.84 -98.41
C TYR A 585 -0.11 -11.57 -96.90
N GLY A 586 -0.41 -12.56 -96.05
CA GLY A 586 -0.11 -12.54 -94.61
C GLY A 586 1.24 -13.19 -94.24
N ASN A 587 2.29 -12.39 -94.00
CA ASN A 587 3.61 -12.91 -93.63
C ASN A 587 3.61 -13.59 -92.24
N LYS A 588 3.89 -14.90 -92.20
CA LYS A 588 3.59 -15.80 -91.08
C LYS A 588 4.64 -15.82 -89.95
N ARG A 589 5.24 -14.67 -89.62
CA ARG A 589 6.31 -14.55 -88.60
C ARG A 589 5.92 -13.66 -87.41
N SER A 590 6.40 -14.06 -86.22
CA SER A 590 6.22 -13.38 -84.92
C SER A 590 4.81 -13.42 -84.30
N LEU A 591 4.31 -14.65 -84.05
CA LEU A 591 3.07 -14.91 -83.29
C LEU A 591 3.22 -14.88 -81.75
N CYS A 592 4.43 -14.55 -81.27
CA CYS A 592 4.80 -14.34 -79.87
C CYS A 592 5.92 -13.27 -79.78
N SER A 593 5.67 -12.03 -80.21
CA SER A 593 6.59 -10.92 -79.92
C SER A 593 6.46 -10.50 -78.46
N LEU A 594 7.61 -10.32 -77.78
CA LEU A 594 7.66 -9.59 -76.51
C LEU A 594 7.50 -8.11 -76.83
N GLU A 595 6.33 -7.53 -76.51
CA GLU A 595 6.11 -6.11 -76.74
C GLU A 595 6.86 -5.26 -75.72
N TRP A 596 8.10 -4.88 -76.07
CA TRP A 596 8.94 -3.99 -75.26
C TRP A 596 8.23 -2.70 -74.83
N ALA A 597 7.28 -2.19 -75.64
CA ALA A 597 6.42 -1.07 -75.25
C ALA A 597 5.61 -1.31 -73.95
N VAL A 598 5.08 -2.52 -73.76
CA VAL A 598 4.36 -2.90 -72.53
C VAL A 598 5.33 -3.05 -71.36
N VAL A 599 6.51 -3.64 -71.60
CA VAL A 599 7.57 -3.79 -70.59
C VAL A 599 8.10 -2.43 -70.12
N TYR A 600 8.32 -1.48 -71.03
CA TYR A 600 8.72 -0.11 -70.68
C TYR A 600 7.60 0.67 -69.99
N ALA A 601 6.33 0.47 -70.38
CA ALA A 601 5.20 1.06 -69.67
C ALA A 601 5.10 0.54 -68.22
N ALA A 602 5.29 -0.75 -68.01
CA ALA A 602 5.38 -1.35 -66.67
C ALA A 602 6.59 -0.82 -65.88
N GLY A 603 7.75 -0.65 -66.51
CA GLY A 603 8.93 -0.04 -65.87
C GLY A 603 8.70 1.41 -65.42
N ARG A 604 8.02 2.23 -66.24
CA ARG A 604 7.60 3.59 -65.84
C ARG A 604 6.62 3.55 -64.67
N GLY A 605 5.62 2.68 -64.74
CA GLY A 605 4.61 2.50 -63.70
C GLY A 605 5.19 2.03 -62.36
N TYR A 606 6.17 1.12 -62.39
CA TYR A 606 6.88 0.66 -61.20
C TYR A 606 7.72 1.78 -60.57
N LEU A 607 8.40 2.61 -61.38
CA LEU A 607 9.11 3.78 -60.87
C LEU A 607 8.14 4.79 -60.22
N GLN A 608 7.00 5.10 -60.86
CA GLN A 608 5.94 5.92 -60.26
C GLN A 608 5.42 5.33 -58.93
N THR A 609 5.30 4.00 -58.85
CA THR A 609 4.89 3.29 -57.63
C THR A 609 5.93 3.42 -56.51
N ILE A 610 7.23 3.32 -56.80
CA ILE A 610 8.30 3.56 -55.80
C ILE A 610 8.21 4.98 -55.23
N LEU A 611 7.94 5.99 -56.05
CA LEU A 611 7.84 7.39 -55.62
C LEU A 611 6.56 7.68 -54.81
N LEU A 612 5.50 6.89 -55.02
CA LEU A 612 4.32 6.86 -54.16
C LEU A 612 4.64 6.17 -52.81
N LEU A 613 5.38 5.06 -52.82
CA LEU A 613 5.78 4.31 -51.63
C LEU A 613 6.79 5.03 -50.73
N TYR A 614 7.50 6.05 -51.22
CA TYR A 614 8.57 6.72 -50.47
C TYR A 614 8.11 7.26 -49.09
N LEU A 615 6.91 7.87 -48.99
CA LEU A 615 6.42 8.39 -47.71
C LEU A 615 6.14 7.29 -46.68
N PRO A 616 5.31 6.25 -46.95
CA PRO A 616 5.07 5.19 -45.98
C PRO A 616 6.31 4.34 -45.69
N LEU A 617 7.24 4.16 -46.64
CA LEU A 617 8.54 3.52 -46.37
C LEU A 617 9.37 4.32 -45.36
N MET A 618 9.50 5.64 -45.55
CA MET A 618 10.25 6.47 -44.61
C MET A 618 9.58 6.56 -43.25
N TYR A 619 8.24 6.66 -43.19
CA TYR A 619 7.53 6.63 -41.92
C TYR A 619 7.71 5.27 -41.21
N ALA A 620 7.58 4.15 -41.91
CA ALA A 620 7.82 2.83 -41.33
C ALA A 620 9.28 2.61 -40.89
N ALA A 621 10.26 3.24 -41.54
CA ALA A 621 11.66 3.17 -41.13
C ALA A 621 11.94 4.00 -39.86
N LEU A 622 11.36 5.20 -39.76
CA LEU A 622 11.63 6.15 -38.68
C LEU A 622 10.67 6.07 -37.48
N ARG A 623 9.50 5.41 -37.60
CA ARG A 623 8.52 5.25 -36.50
C ARG A 623 9.01 4.42 -35.29
N TYR A 624 10.26 3.96 -35.31
CA TYR A 624 10.94 3.34 -34.17
C TYR A 624 11.62 4.36 -33.23
N VAL A 625 12.03 5.50 -33.78
CA VAL A 625 12.53 6.65 -32.99
C VAL A 625 11.41 7.64 -32.64
N ASP A 626 10.23 7.48 -33.26
CA ASP A 626 8.98 8.13 -32.86
C ASP A 626 8.57 7.67 -31.44
N CYS A 627 9.05 8.43 -30.46
CA CYS A 627 8.83 8.23 -29.04
C CYS A 627 7.82 9.26 -28.50
N THR A 628 7.21 8.96 -27.35
CA THR A 628 6.29 9.84 -26.62
C THR A 628 6.45 9.67 -25.12
N ASP A 629 6.44 10.78 -24.38
CA ASP A 629 6.37 10.78 -22.92
C ASP A 629 4.97 10.34 -22.46
N VAL A 630 4.91 9.58 -21.36
CA VAL A 630 3.68 9.09 -20.70
C VAL A 630 3.63 9.45 -19.21
N GLY A 631 4.55 10.28 -18.72
CA GLY A 631 4.69 10.64 -17.31
C GLY A 631 5.68 9.76 -16.55
N GLY A 632 6.01 10.16 -15.31
CA GLY A 632 6.99 9.46 -14.48
C GLY A 632 8.43 9.46 -15.01
N GLY A 633 8.75 10.32 -16.00
CA GLY A 633 10.03 10.27 -16.73
C GLY A 633 10.13 9.12 -17.73
N ILE A 634 9.01 8.45 -18.05
CA ILE A 634 8.99 7.27 -18.90
C ILE A 634 8.59 7.67 -20.32
N VAL A 635 9.46 7.33 -21.26
CA VAL A 635 9.21 7.53 -22.69
C VAL A 635 9.01 6.17 -23.37
N VAL A 636 7.94 6.04 -24.16
CA VAL A 636 7.57 4.82 -24.89
C VAL A 636 7.37 5.10 -26.37
N MET A 637 7.58 4.08 -27.21
CA MET A 637 7.47 4.20 -28.66
C MET A 637 6.01 4.43 -29.08
N THR A 638 5.74 5.49 -29.84
CA THR A 638 4.37 5.95 -30.20
C THR A 638 3.53 4.86 -30.86
N THR A 639 4.15 4.05 -31.72
CA THR A 639 3.44 3.05 -32.55
C THR A 639 3.41 1.64 -31.95
N ASN A 640 4.14 1.37 -30.86
CA ASN A 640 3.98 0.18 -30.00
C ASN A 640 4.50 0.50 -28.59
N PRO A 641 3.65 1.04 -27.70
CA PRO A 641 4.05 1.48 -26.36
C PRO A 641 4.49 0.37 -25.39
N GLN A 642 4.47 -0.91 -25.78
CA GLN A 642 5.11 -1.98 -25.01
C GLN A 642 6.63 -1.78 -24.87
N ARG A 643 7.25 -1.07 -25.82
CA ARG A 643 8.70 -0.80 -25.83
C ARG A 643 8.99 0.58 -25.22
N ARG A 644 9.75 0.63 -24.10
CA ARG A 644 10.39 1.88 -23.63
C ARG A 644 11.39 2.36 -24.69
N CYS A 645 11.48 3.67 -24.88
CA CYS A 645 12.58 4.31 -25.60
C CYS A 645 13.78 4.52 -24.65
N TYR A 646 14.96 4.78 -25.22
CA TYR A 646 16.20 5.10 -24.47
C TYR A 646 16.68 4.04 -23.46
N THR A 647 16.17 2.81 -23.54
CA THR A 647 16.72 1.65 -22.81
C THR A 647 17.83 0.98 -23.60
N SER A 648 18.65 0.16 -22.92
CA SER A 648 19.66 -0.69 -23.60
C SER A 648 19.06 -1.51 -24.76
N SER A 649 17.87 -2.10 -24.56
CA SER A 649 17.14 -2.85 -25.59
C SER A 649 16.59 -2.02 -26.76
N TRP A 650 16.53 -0.70 -26.62
CA TRP A 650 16.23 0.22 -27.72
C TRP A 650 17.51 0.64 -28.45
N TYR A 651 18.58 0.94 -27.70
CA TYR A 651 19.88 1.30 -28.25
C TYR A 651 20.57 0.16 -29.04
N THR A 652 20.30 -1.12 -28.75
CA THR A 652 20.88 -2.23 -29.53
C THR A 652 20.31 -2.35 -30.94
N LEU A 653 19.05 -1.99 -31.16
CA LEU A 653 18.38 -2.04 -32.48
C LEU A 653 18.51 -0.72 -33.25
N LEU A 654 18.72 0.41 -32.55
CA LEU A 654 18.81 1.74 -33.13
C LEU A 654 19.81 1.85 -34.32
N PRO A 655 21.06 1.33 -34.27
CA PRO A 655 22.01 1.47 -35.38
C PRO A 655 21.54 0.75 -36.65
N LEU A 656 20.95 -0.43 -36.53
CA LEU A 656 20.39 -1.18 -37.65
C LEU A 656 19.25 -0.38 -38.30
N ILE A 657 18.34 0.15 -37.49
CA ILE A 657 17.15 0.85 -37.97
C ILE A 657 17.50 2.20 -38.61
N LEU A 658 18.43 2.97 -38.02
CA LEU A 658 18.95 4.19 -38.64
C LEU A 658 19.73 3.90 -39.93
N THR A 659 20.47 2.78 -40.00
CA THR A 659 21.15 2.37 -41.24
C THR A 659 20.15 2.02 -42.34
N VAL A 660 19.10 1.25 -42.04
CA VAL A 660 18.02 0.93 -43.00
C VAL A 660 17.29 2.21 -43.44
N ALA A 661 16.95 3.10 -42.51
CA ALA A 661 16.30 4.38 -42.82
C ALA A 661 17.18 5.28 -43.71
N LEU A 662 18.49 5.36 -43.43
CA LEU A 662 19.44 6.11 -44.26
C LEU A 662 19.55 5.53 -45.67
N ILE A 663 19.66 4.19 -45.79
CA ILE A 663 19.73 3.50 -47.09
C ILE A 663 18.45 3.75 -47.90
N VAL A 664 17.26 3.48 -47.35
CA VAL A 664 15.98 3.66 -48.06
C VAL A 664 15.74 5.14 -48.40
N GLY A 665 16.03 6.03 -47.45
CA GLY A 665 15.79 7.47 -47.59
C GLY A 665 16.69 8.16 -48.60
N THR A 666 17.93 7.70 -48.75
CA THR A 666 18.89 8.29 -49.71
C THR A 666 18.94 7.56 -51.04
N ALA A 667 18.79 6.23 -51.09
CA ALA A 667 18.93 5.47 -52.33
C ALA A 667 17.89 5.88 -53.38
N ILE A 668 16.62 6.07 -53.00
CA ILE A 668 15.57 6.43 -53.97
C ILE A 668 15.82 7.83 -54.59
N PRO A 669 16.05 8.92 -53.83
CA PRO A 669 16.42 10.21 -54.41
C PRO A 669 17.75 10.20 -55.16
N VAL A 670 18.80 9.55 -54.65
CA VAL A 670 20.12 9.54 -55.30
C VAL A 670 20.08 8.77 -56.62
N LEU A 671 19.47 7.59 -56.66
CA LEU A 671 19.33 6.82 -57.90
C LEU A 671 18.45 7.55 -58.92
N LEU A 672 17.36 8.21 -58.49
CA LEU A 672 16.52 9.02 -59.39
C LEU A 672 17.31 10.23 -59.93
N GLY A 673 18.04 10.96 -59.09
CA GLY A 673 18.84 12.11 -59.49
C GLY A 673 19.99 11.74 -60.42
N MET A 674 20.71 10.65 -60.13
CA MET A 674 21.74 10.09 -61.02
C MET A 674 21.15 9.63 -62.35
N PHE A 675 19.98 8.99 -62.34
CA PHE A 675 19.27 8.56 -63.55
C PHE A 675 18.86 9.75 -64.41
N LEU A 676 18.19 10.75 -63.82
CA LEU A 676 17.79 11.98 -64.51
C LEU A 676 18.98 12.71 -65.11
N LYS A 677 20.02 13.01 -64.31
CA LYS A 677 21.21 13.72 -64.79
C LYS A 677 21.94 12.96 -65.90
N ARG A 678 22.06 11.62 -65.79
CA ARG A 678 22.65 10.77 -66.85
C ARG A 678 21.80 10.68 -68.12
N LYS A 679 20.47 10.85 -68.04
CA LYS A 679 19.59 10.81 -69.21
C LYS A 679 19.34 12.18 -69.84
N GLN A 680 19.41 13.26 -69.07
CA GLN A 680 19.45 14.63 -69.57
C GLN A 680 20.78 14.89 -70.32
N ALA A 681 21.93 14.47 -69.75
CA ALA A 681 23.24 14.67 -70.38
C ALA A 681 23.53 13.75 -71.59
N ALA A 682 22.58 12.92 -72.01
CA ALA A 682 22.74 11.92 -73.07
C ALA A 682 21.59 11.91 -74.08
N LEU A 683 20.70 12.91 -74.05
CA LEU A 683 19.55 13.09 -74.94
C LEU A 683 19.25 14.59 -75.07
N ASP A 684 18.84 15.03 -76.26
CA ASP A 684 18.42 16.41 -76.51
C ASP A 684 17.21 16.79 -75.64
N GLU A 685 17.02 18.08 -75.33
CA GLU A 685 15.96 18.53 -74.41
C GLU A 685 14.57 17.99 -74.78
N VAL A 686 14.21 18.03 -76.07
CA VAL A 686 12.93 17.52 -76.60
C VAL A 686 12.84 15.99 -76.48
N THR A 687 13.93 15.28 -76.78
CA THR A 687 14.04 13.82 -76.69
C THR A 687 13.97 13.33 -75.24
N PHE A 688 14.59 14.07 -74.31
CA PHE A 688 14.53 13.82 -72.87
C PHE A 688 13.13 14.10 -72.31
N ALA A 689 12.58 15.30 -72.58
CA ALA A 689 11.28 15.72 -72.06
C ALA A 689 10.12 14.83 -72.55
N SER A 690 10.14 14.40 -73.81
CA SER A 690 9.13 13.48 -74.35
C SER A 690 9.25 12.06 -73.79
N LYS A 691 10.47 11.48 -73.76
CA LYS A 691 10.70 10.09 -73.31
C LYS A 691 10.51 9.90 -71.80
N TYR A 692 10.74 10.96 -71.01
CA TYR A 692 10.58 10.98 -69.55
C TYR A 692 9.43 11.89 -69.08
N ALA A 693 8.46 12.18 -69.96
CA ALA A 693 7.34 13.07 -69.70
C ALA A 693 6.58 12.74 -68.41
N PHE A 694 6.39 11.44 -68.12
CA PHE A 694 5.71 10.91 -66.92
C PHE A 694 6.35 11.32 -65.58
N LEU A 695 7.57 11.88 -65.60
CA LEU A 695 8.27 12.39 -64.43
C LEU A 695 8.63 13.88 -64.55
N VAL A 696 8.99 14.35 -65.75
CA VAL A 696 9.54 15.70 -66.00
C VAL A 696 8.50 16.69 -66.53
N ALA A 697 7.59 16.30 -67.43
CA ALA A 697 6.78 17.25 -68.23
C ALA A 697 5.70 18.01 -67.45
N LYS A 698 5.50 17.69 -66.17
CA LYS A 698 4.68 18.46 -65.22
C LYS A 698 5.39 19.73 -64.69
N TYR A 699 6.72 19.79 -64.83
CA TYR A 699 7.58 20.90 -64.41
C TYR A 699 8.04 21.76 -65.59
N ARG A 700 8.54 22.96 -65.32
CA ARG A 700 9.33 23.73 -66.30
C ARG A 700 10.67 23.01 -66.57
N SER A 701 11.24 23.15 -67.77
CA SER A 701 12.38 22.31 -68.19
C SER A 701 13.68 22.62 -67.44
N ASP A 702 13.86 23.85 -66.94
CA ASP A 702 14.89 24.26 -65.98
C ASP A 702 14.80 23.50 -64.63
N LEU A 703 13.60 23.02 -64.28
CA LEU A 703 13.27 22.39 -63.00
C LEU A 703 12.92 20.89 -63.14
N PHE A 704 13.46 20.21 -64.15
CA PHE A 704 13.29 18.76 -64.37
C PHE A 704 13.63 17.87 -63.14
N TRP A 705 14.44 18.38 -62.23
CA TRP A 705 14.90 17.70 -61.00
C TRP A 705 13.97 17.93 -59.79
N TYR A 706 12.90 18.73 -59.91
CA TYR A 706 12.05 19.14 -58.78
C TYR A 706 11.34 17.98 -58.06
N GLU A 707 11.21 16.81 -58.68
CA GLU A 707 10.76 15.59 -58.00
C GLU A 707 11.61 15.27 -56.76
N LEU A 708 12.91 15.56 -56.80
CA LEU A 708 13.84 15.40 -55.66
C LEU A 708 13.49 16.36 -54.51
N VAL A 709 13.00 17.56 -54.82
CA VAL A 709 12.53 18.53 -53.82
C VAL A 709 11.24 18.03 -53.17
N ILE A 710 10.34 17.39 -53.92
CA ILE A 710 9.14 16.76 -53.35
C ILE A 710 9.50 15.55 -52.48
N LEU A 711 10.47 14.72 -52.87
CA LEU A 711 10.98 13.64 -52.02
C LEU A 711 11.63 14.20 -50.74
N GLY A 712 12.44 15.27 -50.84
CA GLY A 712 12.98 15.98 -49.68
C GLY A 712 11.89 16.57 -48.76
N ARG A 713 10.81 17.11 -49.34
CA ARG A 713 9.62 17.60 -48.62
C ARG A 713 8.91 16.45 -47.88
N LYS A 714 8.75 15.29 -48.52
CA LYS A 714 8.22 14.06 -47.89
C LYS A 714 9.11 13.58 -46.73
N LEU A 715 10.42 13.53 -46.93
CA LEU A 715 11.38 13.11 -45.90
C LEU A 715 11.36 14.05 -44.69
N GLY A 716 11.39 15.36 -44.91
CA GLY A 716 11.37 16.35 -43.83
C GLY A 716 10.11 16.25 -42.96
N VAL A 717 8.93 16.08 -43.57
CA VAL A 717 7.67 15.85 -42.82
C VAL A 717 7.78 14.62 -41.92
N VAL A 718 8.30 13.50 -42.41
CA VAL A 718 8.49 12.28 -41.58
C VAL A 718 9.51 12.52 -40.47
N VAL A 719 10.65 13.16 -40.75
CA VAL A 719 11.67 13.47 -39.75
C VAL A 719 11.09 14.37 -38.65
N SER A 720 10.34 15.41 -39.00
CA SER A 720 9.67 16.29 -38.03
C SER A 720 8.58 15.59 -37.19
N VAL A 721 7.98 14.50 -37.66
CA VAL A 721 7.06 13.68 -36.85
C VAL A 721 7.81 12.69 -35.96
N CYS A 722 8.89 12.07 -36.44
CA CYS A 722 9.59 11.00 -35.71
C CYS A 722 10.72 11.48 -34.78
N ALA A 723 11.30 12.68 -34.98
CA ALA A 723 12.49 13.13 -34.24
C ALA A 723 12.21 13.80 -32.87
N PHE A 724 10.95 14.14 -32.58
CA PHE A 724 10.57 14.84 -31.34
C PHE A 724 9.68 13.94 -30.47
N SER A 725 9.54 14.23 -29.17
CA SER A 725 8.67 13.48 -28.26
C SER A 725 7.25 14.04 -28.18
N SER A 726 7.13 15.36 -27.96
CA SER A 726 5.84 16.03 -27.74
C SER A 726 4.98 16.13 -29.02
N PRO A 727 3.69 15.75 -28.99
CA PRO A 727 2.77 15.89 -30.12
C PRO A 727 2.61 17.33 -30.63
N THR A 728 2.64 18.33 -29.75
CA THR A 728 2.56 19.75 -30.18
C THR A 728 3.83 20.18 -30.91
N VAL A 729 5.01 19.73 -30.46
CA VAL A 729 6.28 20.00 -31.13
C VAL A 729 6.35 19.31 -32.50
N LYS A 730 5.85 18.08 -32.63
CA LYS A 730 5.72 17.38 -33.93
C LYS A 730 4.91 18.22 -34.92
N ALA A 731 3.74 18.70 -34.51
CA ALA A 731 2.87 19.50 -35.37
C ALA A 731 3.44 20.90 -35.68
N THR A 732 4.02 21.61 -34.71
CA THR A 732 4.62 22.93 -34.98
C THR A 732 5.86 22.83 -35.86
N MET A 733 6.71 21.80 -35.71
CA MET A 733 7.89 21.64 -36.54
C MET A 733 7.54 21.31 -38.00
N VAL A 734 6.53 20.47 -38.23
CA VAL A 734 5.98 20.26 -39.60
C VAL A 734 5.36 21.55 -40.13
N ALA A 735 4.58 22.28 -39.33
CA ALA A 735 3.96 23.54 -39.77
C ALA A 735 5.02 24.60 -40.13
N LEU A 736 6.07 24.77 -39.31
CA LEU A 736 7.19 25.68 -39.56
C LEU A 736 7.97 25.29 -40.82
N MET A 737 8.26 24.00 -41.03
CA MET A 737 8.88 23.52 -42.27
C MET A 737 8.05 23.91 -43.50
N LEU A 738 6.74 23.68 -43.47
CA LEU A 738 5.85 24.00 -44.58
C LEU A 738 5.67 25.52 -44.76
N GLN A 739 5.66 26.31 -43.68
CA GLN A 739 5.68 27.77 -43.73
C GLN A 739 6.96 28.30 -44.39
N CYS A 740 8.15 27.74 -44.07
CA CYS A 740 9.40 28.11 -44.71
C CYS A 740 9.40 27.79 -46.21
N VAL A 741 8.85 26.63 -46.62
CA VAL A 741 8.66 26.28 -48.04
C VAL A 741 7.70 27.27 -48.71
N LEU A 742 6.58 27.60 -48.08
CA LEU A 742 5.57 28.54 -48.59
C LEU A 742 6.15 29.96 -48.76
N ALA A 743 6.90 30.43 -47.76
CA ALA A 743 7.56 31.74 -47.77
C ALA A 743 8.65 31.81 -48.84
N TYR A 744 9.47 30.77 -48.99
CA TYR A 744 10.45 30.66 -50.07
C TYR A 744 9.78 30.70 -51.45
N SER A 745 8.68 29.95 -51.64
CA SER A 745 7.91 29.97 -52.89
C SER A 745 7.33 31.35 -53.22
N LEU A 746 6.83 32.10 -52.23
CA LEU A 746 6.30 33.46 -52.42
C LEU A 746 7.42 34.47 -52.72
N LEU A 747 8.42 34.56 -51.83
CA LEU A 747 9.49 35.56 -51.90
C LEU A 747 10.39 35.36 -53.12
N GLY A 748 10.75 34.09 -53.39
CA GLY A 748 11.53 33.71 -54.57
C GLY A 748 10.73 33.61 -55.87
N ARG A 749 9.40 33.84 -55.84
CA ARG A 749 8.47 33.63 -56.98
C ARG A 749 8.67 32.26 -57.65
N HIS A 750 8.91 31.22 -56.84
CA HIS A 750 9.35 29.92 -57.30
C HIS A 750 8.16 29.05 -57.70
N TYR A 751 7.80 29.10 -58.98
CA TYR A 751 6.72 28.31 -59.60
C TYR A 751 7.30 27.08 -60.33
N PRO A 752 7.31 25.86 -59.73
CA PRO A 752 7.95 24.69 -60.35
C PRO A 752 7.14 24.06 -61.49
N TYR A 753 5.82 24.06 -61.41
CA TYR A 753 4.96 23.38 -62.39
C TYR A 753 4.85 24.21 -63.68
N ALA A 754 4.73 23.55 -64.84
CA ALA A 754 4.63 24.24 -66.13
C ALA A 754 3.37 25.11 -66.28
N GLU A 755 2.30 24.75 -65.57
CA GLU A 755 0.97 25.36 -65.70
C GLU A 755 0.59 26.16 -64.42
N ARG A 756 0.08 27.38 -64.58
CA ARG A 756 -0.18 28.31 -63.46
C ARG A 756 -1.13 27.75 -62.40
N HIS A 757 -2.16 27.01 -62.82
CA HIS A 757 -3.17 26.45 -61.92
C HIS A 757 -2.62 25.33 -61.02
N HIS A 758 -1.66 24.51 -61.50
CA HIS A 758 -0.96 23.53 -60.68
C HIS A 758 -0.08 24.18 -59.59
N ASN A 759 0.60 25.27 -59.92
CA ASN A 759 1.34 26.06 -58.93
C ASN A 759 0.42 26.64 -57.85
N MET A 760 -0.74 27.16 -58.25
CA MET A 760 -1.76 27.65 -57.30
C MET A 760 -2.30 26.53 -56.41
N MET A 761 -2.48 25.32 -56.95
CA MET A 761 -2.93 24.15 -56.19
C MET A 761 -1.93 23.69 -55.13
N ASP A 762 -0.65 23.50 -55.47
CA ASP A 762 0.39 23.11 -54.49
C ASP A 762 0.56 24.19 -53.41
N PHE A 763 0.51 25.47 -53.79
CA PHE A 763 0.49 26.59 -52.84
C PHE A 763 -0.69 26.53 -51.87
N SER A 764 -1.92 26.37 -52.40
CA SER A 764 -3.13 26.32 -51.58
C SER A 764 -3.21 25.07 -50.68
N THR A 765 -2.71 23.91 -51.11
CA THR A 765 -2.66 22.72 -50.25
C THR A 765 -1.55 22.78 -49.20
N LEU A 766 -0.41 23.41 -49.50
CA LEU A 766 0.60 23.74 -48.48
C LEU A 766 0.03 24.68 -47.41
N PHE A 767 -0.61 25.79 -47.82
CA PHE A 767 -1.22 26.73 -46.88
C PHE A 767 -2.31 26.09 -46.02
N GLY A 768 -3.23 25.32 -46.62
CA GLY A 768 -4.26 24.58 -45.88
C GLY A 768 -3.66 23.57 -44.89
N SER A 769 -2.55 22.92 -45.25
CA SER A 769 -1.83 21.98 -44.35
C SER A 769 -1.21 22.70 -43.15
N VAL A 770 -0.65 23.90 -43.35
CA VAL A 770 -0.16 24.76 -42.26
C VAL A 770 -1.30 25.15 -41.30
N VAL A 771 -2.44 25.59 -41.83
CA VAL A 771 -3.60 25.98 -41.00
C VAL A 771 -4.18 24.78 -40.24
N LEU A 772 -4.24 23.59 -40.87
CA LEU A 772 -4.69 22.34 -40.24
C LEU A 772 -3.80 21.95 -39.05
N LEU A 773 -2.48 21.99 -39.23
CA LEU A 773 -1.51 21.66 -38.18
C LEU A 773 -1.49 22.68 -37.04
N TRP A 774 -1.51 23.98 -37.36
CA TRP A 774 -1.61 25.05 -36.37
C TRP A 774 -2.91 24.94 -35.58
N GLY A 775 -4.04 24.75 -36.26
CA GLY A 775 -5.35 24.54 -35.63
C GLY A 775 -5.33 23.37 -34.64
N GLY A 776 -4.69 22.25 -35.00
CA GLY A 776 -4.53 21.09 -34.12
C GLY A 776 -3.77 21.35 -32.82
N THR A 777 -2.91 22.37 -32.77
CA THR A 777 -2.15 22.74 -31.56
C THR A 777 -2.88 23.67 -30.59
N ILE A 778 -4.10 24.13 -30.92
CA ILE A 778 -4.88 25.03 -30.06
C ILE A 778 -5.43 24.26 -28.85
N THR A 779 -4.86 24.50 -27.67
CA THR A 779 -5.32 23.91 -26.40
C THR A 779 -6.27 24.83 -25.60
N SER A 780 -6.27 26.13 -25.87
CA SER A 780 -6.99 27.15 -25.09
C SER A 780 -8.51 27.14 -25.24
N SER A 781 -9.04 26.69 -26.39
CA SER A 781 -10.47 26.56 -26.63
C SER A 781 -10.76 25.42 -27.60
N ARG A 782 -11.53 24.42 -27.14
CA ARG A 782 -11.96 23.28 -27.96
C ARG A 782 -12.81 23.71 -29.15
N VAL A 783 -13.69 24.70 -28.97
CA VAL A 783 -14.55 25.23 -30.04
C VAL A 783 -13.71 25.90 -31.13
N LEU A 784 -12.69 26.68 -30.76
CA LEU A 784 -11.79 27.32 -31.72
C LEU A 784 -10.95 26.28 -32.47
N ARG A 785 -10.33 25.34 -31.73
CA ARG A 785 -9.55 24.23 -32.28
C ARG A 785 -10.37 23.43 -33.29
N ASP A 786 -11.50 22.88 -32.86
CA ASP A 786 -12.30 21.97 -33.67
C ASP A 786 -12.89 22.70 -34.89
N GLY A 787 -13.30 23.96 -34.73
CA GLY A 787 -13.75 24.81 -35.85
C GLY A 787 -12.66 25.07 -36.90
N VAL A 788 -11.45 25.47 -36.49
CA VAL A 788 -10.32 25.73 -37.40
C VAL A 788 -9.89 24.44 -38.11
N VAL A 789 -9.75 23.34 -37.38
CA VAL A 789 -9.31 22.03 -37.93
C VAL A 789 -10.33 21.50 -38.94
N ILE A 790 -11.62 21.53 -38.63
CA ILE A 790 -12.68 21.07 -39.56
C ILE A 790 -12.69 21.95 -40.81
N ALA A 791 -12.66 23.28 -40.66
CA ALA A 791 -12.67 24.20 -41.80
C ALA A 791 -11.45 24.01 -42.71
N ALA A 792 -10.24 23.89 -42.14
CA ALA A 792 -9.01 23.66 -42.89
C ALA A 792 -9.02 22.31 -43.64
N LEU A 793 -9.52 21.25 -43.00
CA LEU A 793 -9.60 19.92 -43.63
C LEU A 793 -10.63 19.86 -44.76
N VAL A 794 -11.81 20.47 -44.56
CA VAL A 794 -12.84 20.56 -45.60
C VAL A 794 -12.34 21.42 -46.78
N ALA A 795 -11.66 22.54 -46.50
CA ALA A 795 -11.03 23.36 -47.54
C ALA A 795 -9.96 22.59 -48.34
N LEU A 796 -9.08 21.84 -47.66
CA LEU A 796 -8.07 20.99 -48.31
C LEU A 796 -8.70 19.96 -49.26
N LEU A 797 -9.72 19.24 -48.79
CA LEU A 797 -10.44 18.26 -49.62
C LEU A 797 -11.15 18.92 -50.79
N ALA A 798 -11.80 20.08 -50.59
CA ALA A 798 -12.45 20.84 -51.65
C ALA A 798 -11.45 21.32 -52.72
N ILE A 799 -10.30 21.88 -52.32
CA ILE A 799 -9.22 22.30 -53.23
C ILE A 799 -8.70 21.10 -54.05
N VAL A 800 -8.51 19.95 -53.41
CA VAL A 800 -8.08 18.70 -54.05
C VAL A 800 -9.11 18.23 -55.08
N CYS A 801 -10.39 18.13 -54.69
CA CYS A 801 -11.46 17.68 -55.59
C CYS A 801 -11.67 18.63 -56.77
N VAL A 802 -11.72 19.95 -56.53
CA VAL A 802 -11.88 20.95 -57.60
C VAL A 802 -10.69 20.94 -58.56
N GLY A 803 -9.45 20.84 -58.05
CA GLY A 803 -8.24 20.76 -58.87
C GLY A 803 -8.24 19.55 -59.81
N VAL A 804 -8.59 18.37 -59.31
CA VAL A 804 -8.66 17.14 -60.12
C VAL A 804 -9.84 17.17 -61.10
N VAL A 805 -11.02 17.66 -60.70
CA VAL A 805 -12.16 17.79 -61.63
C VAL A 805 -11.87 18.80 -62.74
N TYR A 806 -11.17 19.90 -62.43
CA TYR A 806 -10.73 20.87 -63.43
C TYR A 806 -9.68 20.30 -64.40
N GLU A 807 -8.70 19.53 -63.89
CA GLU A 807 -7.73 18.82 -64.74
C GLU A 807 -8.45 17.84 -65.68
N LEU A 808 -9.38 17.02 -65.18
CA LEU A 808 -10.18 16.09 -65.98
C LEU A 808 -11.07 16.78 -67.03
N TRP A 809 -11.74 17.87 -66.68
CA TRP A 809 -12.57 18.66 -67.60
C TRP A 809 -11.72 19.26 -68.73
N ARG A 810 -10.55 19.83 -68.39
CA ARG A 810 -9.63 20.43 -69.35
C ARG A 810 -8.92 19.40 -70.23
N ILE A 811 -8.67 18.19 -69.74
CA ILE A 811 -8.22 17.06 -70.58
C ILE A 811 -9.31 16.73 -71.60
N LYS A 812 -10.58 16.59 -71.17
CA LYS A 812 -11.68 16.30 -72.10
C LYS A 812 -11.81 17.40 -73.16
N GLN A 813 -11.70 18.67 -72.79
CA GLN A 813 -11.72 19.78 -73.74
C GLN A 813 -10.58 19.68 -74.76
N ARG A 814 -9.34 19.44 -74.32
CA ARG A 814 -8.20 19.23 -75.22
C ARG A 814 -8.36 17.99 -76.12
N ASP A 815 -8.88 16.88 -75.59
CA ASP A 815 -9.20 15.66 -76.37
C ASP A 815 -10.32 15.91 -77.42
N GLN A 816 -11.13 16.98 -77.28
CA GLN A 816 -12.10 17.44 -78.29
C GLN A 816 -11.45 18.42 -79.29
N GLU A 817 -10.68 19.40 -78.82
CA GLU A 817 -9.96 20.37 -79.68
C GLU A 817 -8.94 19.66 -80.61
N ASP A 818 -8.14 18.71 -80.10
CA ASP A 818 -7.22 17.88 -80.92
C ASP A 818 -8.01 17.00 -81.93
N ALA A 819 -9.28 16.66 -81.66
CA ALA A 819 -10.11 15.86 -82.57
C ALA A 819 -10.74 16.71 -83.69
N GLU A 820 -11.28 17.89 -83.35
CA GLU A 820 -11.84 18.85 -84.31
C GLU A 820 -10.75 19.32 -85.29
N LEU A 821 -9.53 19.61 -84.81
CA LEU A 821 -8.38 19.91 -85.67
C LEU A 821 -8.00 18.75 -86.61
N VAL A 822 -8.12 17.49 -86.17
CA VAL A 822 -7.87 16.33 -87.04
C VAL A 822 -8.93 16.21 -88.14
N PHE A 823 -10.20 16.46 -87.83
CA PHE A 823 -11.25 16.50 -88.86
C PHE A 823 -11.06 17.66 -89.84
N GLU A 824 -10.74 18.87 -89.36
CA GLU A 824 -10.49 20.04 -90.21
C GLU A 824 -9.31 19.82 -91.18
N ASN A 825 -8.20 19.22 -90.72
CA ASN A 825 -7.07 18.89 -91.61
C ASN A 825 -7.45 17.82 -92.66
N ILE A 826 -8.23 16.80 -92.31
CA ILE A 826 -8.72 15.78 -93.25
C ILE A 826 -9.68 16.40 -94.28
N GLU A 827 -10.52 17.34 -93.86
CA GLU A 827 -11.46 18.05 -94.74
C GLU A 827 -10.72 19.03 -95.68
N PHE A 828 -9.61 19.62 -95.24
CA PHE A 828 -8.74 20.45 -96.07
C PHE A 828 -7.92 19.64 -97.11
N GLU A 829 -7.36 18.48 -96.73
CA GLU A 829 -6.71 17.56 -97.68
C GLU A 829 -7.71 17.01 -98.73
N GLY A 830 -8.99 16.85 -98.35
CA GLY A 830 -10.05 16.42 -99.26
C GLY A 830 -10.42 17.43 -100.37
N ALA A 831 -10.01 18.70 -100.25
CA ALA A 831 -10.41 19.78 -101.16
C ALA A 831 -9.41 20.10 -102.28
N GLY A 832 -8.22 19.46 -102.31
CA GLY A 832 -7.07 19.88 -103.12
C GLY A 832 -6.42 18.81 -104.00
N MET A 833 -7.20 17.97 -104.69
CA MET A 833 -6.65 16.84 -105.45
C MET A 833 -6.44 17.09 -106.96
N GLU A 834 -5.25 17.58 -107.34
CA GLU A 834 -4.61 17.17 -108.61
C GLU A 834 -3.07 17.33 -108.56
N SER A 835 -2.35 16.42 -109.23
CA SER A 835 -0.88 16.19 -109.14
C SER A 835 -0.38 15.68 -107.78
N GLY A 836 0.54 14.70 -107.78
CA GLY A 836 0.83 13.85 -106.60
C GLY A 836 2.24 13.98 -106.02
N VAL A 837 2.36 13.63 -104.73
CA VAL A 837 3.60 13.46 -103.96
C VAL A 837 3.49 12.17 -103.12
N GLU A 838 4.62 11.55 -102.79
CA GLU A 838 4.67 10.25 -102.10
C GLU A 838 4.21 10.31 -100.63
N MET A 839 3.50 9.28 -100.16
CA MET A 839 3.14 9.15 -98.73
C MET A 839 4.37 8.81 -97.88
N MET A 840 4.86 9.79 -97.11
CA MET A 840 5.91 9.54 -96.12
C MET A 840 5.37 8.82 -94.88
N THR A 841 5.30 7.48 -94.91
CA THR A 841 5.01 6.67 -93.72
C THR A 841 6.21 6.66 -92.77
N VAL A 842 6.21 7.51 -91.75
CA VAL A 842 7.32 7.64 -90.78
C VAL A 842 7.37 6.45 -89.81
N GLY A 843 7.92 5.32 -90.29
CA GLY A 843 8.23 4.14 -89.48
C GLY A 843 9.62 4.22 -88.86
N HIS A 844 9.76 4.75 -87.64
CA HIS A 844 11.05 4.84 -86.94
C HIS A 844 11.44 3.52 -86.23
N HIS A 845 11.99 2.59 -87.00
CA HIS A 845 12.87 1.52 -86.50
C HIS A 845 14.29 1.73 -87.01
N ALA A 846 15.08 2.54 -86.27
CA ALA A 846 16.51 2.70 -86.50
C ALA A 846 17.30 2.01 -85.37
N ALA A 847 17.88 0.86 -85.70
CA ALA A 847 18.94 0.23 -84.92
C ALA A 847 20.13 0.04 -85.87
N VAL A 848 21.03 1.02 -85.85
CA VAL A 848 22.32 0.95 -86.55
C VAL A 848 23.39 1.31 -85.53
N ASP A 849 24.37 0.43 -85.43
CA ASP A 849 25.54 0.52 -84.57
C ASP A 849 26.73 0.95 -85.45
N PHE A 850 27.49 1.97 -85.05
CA PHE A 850 28.84 2.19 -85.58
C PHE A 850 29.69 3.09 -84.68
N ASP A 851 30.99 2.79 -84.63
CA ASP A 851 32.00 3.39 -83.76
C ASP A 851 32.92 4.36 -84.53
N SER A 852 33.46 5.35 -83.82
CA SER A 852 34.58 6.23 -84.19
C SER A 852 34.47 7.11 -85.46
N GLY A 853 34.85 8.39 -85.35
CA GLY A 853 34.99 9.28 -86.51
C GLY A 853 35.24 10.74 -86.13
N VAL A 854 36.45 11.25 -86.39
CA VAL A 854 36.83 12.66 -86.12
C VAL A 854 36.60 13.51 -87.36
N LEU A 855 36.00 14.70 -87.19
CA LEU A 855 36.29 15.85 -88.06
C LEU A 855 36.05 17.18 -87.34
N GLU A 856 37.06 18.05 -87.32
CA GLU A 856 36.90 19.49 -87.02
C GLU A 856 36.60 20.26 -88.32
N ILE A 857 36.01 21.45 -88.23
CA ILE A 857 36.36 22.63 -89.06
C ILE A 857 35.74 23.91 -88.50
N PHE A 858 36.38 25.05 -88.79
CA PHE A 858 36.13 26.37 -88.21
C PHE A 858 34.97 27.14 -88.87
N GLY A 859 34.42 28.13 -88.15
CA GLY A 859 33.54 29.16 -88.72
C GLY A 859 33.15 30.27 -87.74
N SER A 860 33.86 31.41 -87.75
CA SER A 860 33.51 32.58 -86.92
C SER A 860 32.78 33.65 -87.73
N THR A 861 31.80 34.35 -87.14
CA THR A 861 31.72 35.84 -87.17
C THR A 861 30.60 36.40 -86.28
N ASN A 862 30.94 37.48 -85.58
CA ASN A 862 30.07 38.60 -85.20
C ASN A 862 30.59 39.83 -86.02
N PRO A 863 30.00 41.05 -86.00
CA PRO A 863 28.90 41.57 -85.18
C PRO A 863 27.84 42.37 -85.97
N SER A 864 26.86 42.99 -85.28
CA SER A 864 26.43 44.39 -85.51
C SER A 864 25.55 44.89 -84.34
N PHE A 865 25.27 46.19 -84.27
CA PHE A 865 24.98 46.88 -83.01
C PHE A 865 23.84 47.92 -83.13
N GLY A 866 22.90 47.90 -82.17
CA GLY A 866 22.22 49.09 -81.64
C GLY A 866 21.08 49.77 -82.44
N SER A 867 19.95 49.97 -81.77
CA SER A 867 19.48 51.34 -81.46
C SER A 867 18.63 51.33 -80.18
N THR A 868 18.55 52.48 -79.49
CA THR A 868 17.89 52.65 -78.18
C THR A 868 17.35 54.06 -78.02
N ASN A 869 16.17 54.22 -77.43
CA ASN A 869 15.74 55.34 -76.57
C ASN A 869 14.47 54.88 -75.78
N VAL A 870 14.21 55.12 -74.47
CA VAL A 870 14.60 56.18 -73.49
C VAL A 870 13.72 57.44 -73.63
N ASP A 871 13.21 58.10 -72.57
CA ASP A 871 13.30 57.90 -71.09
C ASP A 871 11.88 57.66 -70.44
N PHE A 872 11.36 58.22 -69.32
CA PHE A 872 11.80 59.25 -68.36
C PHE A 872 11.11 59.13 -66.98
N GLY A 873 11.89 59.15 -65.88
CA GLY A 873 11.51 59.76 -64.59
C GLY A 873 11.13 58.84 -63.41
N LEU A 874 11.32 59.22 -62.14
CA LEU A 874 11.95 60.44 -61.56
C LEU A 874 12.56 60.15 -60.16
N THR A 875 13.30 61.13 -59.60
CA THR A 875 14.21 61.03 -58.42
C THR A 875 13.71 61.91 -57.24
N PRO A 876 14.49 62.41 -56.24
CA PRO A 876 15.84 62.08 -55.68
C PRO A 876 15.90 62.08 -54.11
N TYR A 877 17.08 61.90 -53.49
CA TYR A 877 17.70 62.92 -52.59
C TYR A 877 19.21 62.69 -52.28
N ARG A 878 19.86 63.69 -51.64
CA ARG A 878 21.32 63.89 -51.34
C ARG A 878 21.90 62.86 -50.32
N GLY A 879 23.21 62.67 -50.08
CA GLY A 879 24.45 63.50 -50.22
C GLY A 879 24.95 63.98 -48.83
N LEU A 880 26.21 64.33 -48.52
CA LEU A 880 27.51 64.45 -49.25
C LEU A 880 28.68 64.56 -48.20
N ASP A 881 29.96 64.50 -48.62
CA ASP A 881 31.19 64.97 -47.91
C ASP A 881 31.71 64.27 -46.62
N SER A 882 32.94 64.56 -46.10
CA SER A 882 34.34 64.39 -46.61
C SER A 882 35.38 64.87 -45.52
N VAL A 883 36.73 64.73 -45.73
CA VAL A 883 37.85 65.46 -45.02
C VAL A 883 38.15 65.06 -43.52
N VAL A 884 39.38 64.93 -42.95
CA VAL A 884 40.81 64.89 -43.40
C VAL A 884 41.81 64.43 -42.27
N ASP A 885 43.04 64.04 -42.65
CA ASP A 885 44.40 63.93 -42.00
C ASP A 885 44.72 63.42 -40.54
N ASP A 886 45.67 62.46 -40.52
CA ASP A 886 46.96 62.27 -39.77
C ASP A 886 47.22 62.35 -38.23
N ASP A 887 48.10 61.41 -37.80
CA ASP A 887 49.36 61.55 -37.03
C ASP A 887 49.64 60.93 -35.60
N GLU A 888 50.87 60.37 -35.51
CA GLU A 888 51.80 59.97 -34.41
C GLU A 888 51.42 59.49 -32.96
N ALA A 889 51.67 58.18 -32.74
CA ALA A 889 52.81 57.63 -31.95
C ALA A 889 52.81 57.35 -30.40
N LYS A 890 53.69 56.38 -30.03
CA LYS A 890 54.20 55.94 -28.70
C LYS A 890 53.20 55.27 -27.74
N SER A 891 53.50 54.30 -26.87
CA SER A 891 54.59 53.34 -26.53
C SER A 891 54.09 52.61 -25.23
N SER A 892 54.68 51.61 -24.55
CA SER A 892 56.00 50.94 -24.57
C SER A 892 56.02 49.64 -23.72
N LEU A 893 57.08 48.83 -23.90
CA LEU A 893 57.88 48.09 -22.87
C LEU A 893 57.49 46.71 -22.26
N ILE A 894 58.55 45.87 -22.17
CA ILE A 894 58.81 44.67 -21.32
C ILE A 894 58.11 43.35 -21.70
N ASP A 895 58.71 42.17 -21.90
CA ASP A 895 60.09 41.63 -22.19
C ASP A 895 60.49 40.42 -21.30
N GLY A 896 61.35 39.51 -21.80
CA GLY A 896 61.84 38.27 -21.15
C GLY A 896 60.98 37.02 -21.44
N SER A 897 61.36 35.98 -22.21
CA SER A 897 62.59 35.14 -22.28
C SER A 897 62.66 34.09 -21.14
N THR A 898 63.11 32.83 -21.31
CA THR A 898 63.93 32.15 -22.36
C THR A 898 63.59 30.64 -22.52
N ALA A 899 63.74 30.10 -23.75
CA ALA A 899 64.55 28.93 -24.22
C ALA A 899 64.60 27.59 -23.42
N GLN A 900 65.07 26.42 -23.91
CA GLN A 900 65.77 25.90 -25.12
C GLN A 900 65.53 24.35 -25.16
N PHE A 901 65.76 23.46 -26.15
CA PHE A 901 66.45 23.31 -27.46
C PHE A 901 65.41 22.79 -28.53
N LEU A 902 65.59 22.47 -29.83
CA LEU A 902 66.65 21.91 -30.73
C LEU A 902 66.90 20.38 -30.56
N ALA A 903 66.99 19.51 -31.60
CA ALA A 903 66.81 19.69 -33.06
C ALA A 903 66.55 18.36 -33.86
N MET A 904 65.99 18.49 -35.09
CA MET A 904 66.30 17.86 -36.42
C MET A 904 67.05 16.50 -36.60
N PRO A 905 67.06 15.85 -37.81
CA PRO A 905 66.08 15.81 -38.94
C PRO A 905 65.94 14.45 -39.73
N ALA A 906 64.95 14.38 -40.65
CA ALA A 906 64.86 13.50 -41.87
C ALA A 906 64.84 11.95 -41.64
N SER A 907 64.50 11.02 -42.56
CA SER A 907 64.24 10.93 -44.04
C SER A 907 63.31 9.68 -44.30
N THR A 908 62.70 9.29 -45.44
CA THR A 908 62.45 9.82 -46.82
C THR A 908 61.38 8.95 -47.55
N MET A 909 60.76 9.49 -48.63
CA MET A 909 60.21 8.81 -49.84
C MET A 909 59.14 7.67 -49.80
N ALA A 910 57.97 8.01 -50.37
CA ALA A 910 57.23 7.29 -51.45
C ALA A 910 56.49 5.93 -51.20
N PRO A 911 55.48 5.56 -52.04
CA PRO A 911 54.46 4.53 -51.69
C PRO A 911 54.32 3.33 -52.67
N THR A 912 53.68 2.21 -52.24
CA THR A 912 52.71 1.42 -53.07
C THR A 912 51.92 0.31 -52.32
N SER A 913 50.70 0.07 -52.81
CA SER A 913 49.78 -1.11 -52.80
C SER A 913 50.06 -2.46 -52.07
N ALA A 914 49.06 -2.86 -51.24
CA ALA A 914 48.17 -4.05 -51.39
C ALA A 914 48.50 -5.51 -50.89
N CYS A 915 47.42 -6.14 -50.36
CA CYS A 915 46.97 -7.56 -50.43
C CYS A 915 47.36 -8.67 -49.39
N ASN A 916 46.31 -9.48 -49.09
CA ASN A 916 46.23 -10.92 -48.72
C ASN A 916 46.79 -11.46 -47.37
N SER A 917 46.01 -11.78 -46.32
CA SER A 917 44.93 -12.81 -46.12
C SER A 917 45.40 -14.24 -45.69
N LEU A 918 44.58 -14.92 -44.85
CA LEU A 918 44.56 -16.37 -44.49
C LEU A 918 45.62 -16.85 -43.44
N SER A 919 45.41 -17.89 -42.60
CA SER A 919 44.17 -18.56 -42.11
C SER A 919 44.41 -19.60 -40.98
N SER A 920 43.47 -19.71 -40.02
CA SER A 920 42.95 -20.93 -39.32
C SER A 920 43.85 -22.13 -38.93
N CYS A 921 43.83 -22.55 -37.64
CA CYS A 921 43.77 -23.97 -37.19
C CYS A 921 43.49 -24.10 -35.66
N CYS A 922 43.43 -25.34 -35.11
CA CYS A 922 43.01 -25.68 -33.70
C CYS A 922 44.00 -26.70 -33.04
N PHE A 923 43.76 -27.54 -32.00
CA PHE A 923 42.56 -28.11 -31.32
C PHE A 923 42.93 -28.80 -29.96
N ASP A 924 41.94 -29.05 -29.07
CA ASP A 924 41.94 -29.93 -27.85
C ASP A 924 42.87 -29.69 -26.60
N SER A 925 42.83 -30.61 -25.61
CA SER A 925 42.69 -30.31 -24.15
C SER A 925 43.14 -31.43 -23.13
N VAL A 926 42.85 -31.27 -21.80
CA VAL A 926 42.88 -32.27 -20.66
C VAL A 926 44.29 -32.52 -20.00
N ASP A 927 44.58 -32.76 -18.68
CA ASP A 927 43.85 -33.16 -17.41
C ASP A 927 44.57 -32.72 -16.06
N THR A 928 44.04 -33.13 -14.87
CA THR A 928 44.65 -33.36 -13.50
C THR A 928 44.89 -32.18 -12.49
N SER A 929 44.80 -32.29 -11.13
CA SER A 929 44.28 -33.31 -10.17
C SER A 929 44.25 -32.85 -8.65
N VAL A 930 43.75 -33.72 -7.73
CA VAL A 930 43.92 -33.78 -6.22
C VAL A 930 42.83 -33.20 -5.26
N SER A 931 42.65 -33.83 -4.07
CA SER A 931 41.76 -33.51 -2.92
C SER A 931 42.34 -34.09 -1.60
N PRO A 932 41.84 -33.82 -0.35
CA PRO A 932 40.90 -34.78 0.31
C PRO A 932 40.02 -34.30 1.54
N LEU A 933 39.06 -35.16 1.98
CA LEU A 933 38.40 -35.28 3.34
C LEU A 933 37.51 -34.12 3.87
N THR A 934 36.37 -34.28 4.59
CA THR A 934 35.51 -35.40 5.10
C THR A 934 34.01 -35.00 4.98
N SER A 935 33.09 -35.81 4.40
CA SER A 935 32.14 -36.76 5.06
C SER A 935 31.11 -36.14 6.06
N ILE A 936 29.81 -36.49 6.17
CA ILE A 936 29.04 -37.67 5.67
C ILE A 936 27.48 -37.46 5.75
N SER A 937 26.68 -38.48 5.35
CA SER A 937 25.21 -38.71 5.57
C SER A 937 24.17 -38.15 4.56
N GLN A 938 23.04 -38.88 4.44
CA GLN A 938 21.93 -38.79 3.44
C GLN A 938 20.60 -39.33 4.11
N PRO A 939 19.48 -39.65 3.40
CA PRO A 939 18.56 -38.83 2.60
C PRO A 939 17.12 -38.76 3.22
N PRO A 940 16.01 -39.14 2.54
CA PRO A 940 14.89 -38.28 2.07
C PRO A 940 13.65 -38.28 3.01
N PRO A 941 12.52 -37.60 2.65
CA PRO A 941 11.38 -38.36 2.06
C PRO A 941 10.45 -37.56 1.09
N MET A 942 9.27 -38.15 0.82
CA MET A 942 8.19 -37.73 -0.12
C MET A 942 7.28 -36.57 0.39
N PRO A 943 6.43 -35.97 -0.48
CA PRO A 943 5.57 -34.82 -0.15
C PRO A 943 4.31 -35.17 0.67
N PRO A 944 3.74 -34.22 1.44
CA PRO A 944 2.52 -34.40 2.20
C PRO A 944 1.23 -34.26 1.35
N SER A 945 0.19 -34.95 1.83
CA SER A 945 -1.15 -35.12 1.24
C SER A 945 -2.06 -33.88 1.28
N MET A 946 -3.11 -33.89 0.44
CA MET A 946 -4.25 -32.96 0.54
C MET A 946 -5.04 -33.12 1.86
N PRO A 947 -5.63 -32.05 2.41
CA PRO A 947 -6.83 -32.12 3.24
C PRO A 947 -8.12 -32.17 2.37
N PRO A 948 -9.25 -32.68 2.90
CA PRO A 948 -10.53 -32.73 2.19
C PRO A 948 -11.25 -31.36 2.12
N PRO A 949 -12.22 -31.17 1.20
CA PRO A 949 -12.98 -29.93 1.09
C PRO A 949 -14.06 -29.78 2.19
N PRO A 950 -14.20 -28.60 2.80
CA PRO A 950 -15.43 -28.22 3.51
C PRO A 950 -16.56 -27.85 2.53
N GLU A 951 -17.78 -27.76 3.05
CA GLU A 951 -19.03 -27.79 2.26
C GLU A 951 -19.38 -26.47 1.55
N MET A 952 -20.30 -26.55 0.58
CA MET A 952 -20.93 -25.38 -0.04
C MET A 952 -21.84 -24.65 0.97
N PRO A 953 -21.88 -23.31 0.97
CA PRO A 953 -22.72 -22.54 1.90
C PRO A 953 -24.22 -22.69 1.58
N LEU A 954 -25.02 -22.90 2.61
CA LEU A 954 -26.49 -22.82 2.55
C LEU A 954 -26.94 -21.38 2.24
N VAL A 955 -27.98 -21.25 1.41
CA VAL A 955 -28.54 -19.95 0.99
C VAL A 955 -29.49 -19.41 2.08
N PRO A 956 -29.23 -18.23 2.68
CA PRO A 956 -30.20 -17.55 3.54
C PRO A 956 -31.30 -16.87 2.69
N PRO A 957 -32.53 -16.73 3.22
CA PRO A 957 -33.68 -16.26 2.46
C PRO A 957 -33.65 -14.74 2.16
N ARG A 958 -34.28 -14.36 1.04
CA ARG A 958 -34.46 -12.96 0.62
C ARG A 958 -35.46 -12.23 1.55
N PRO A 959 -35.17 -11.01 2.04
CA PRO A 959 -36.13 -10.21 2.80
C PRO A 959 -37.29 -9.70 1.91
N PRO A 960 -38.47 -9.43 2.49
CA PRO A 960 -39.66 -9.03 1.73
C PRO A 960 -39.54 -7.62 1.14
N GLY A 961 -40.17 -7.41 -0.02
CA GLY A 961 -40.32 -6.08 -0.63
C GLY A 961 -41.45 -5.26 0.03
N PRO A 962 -41.41 -3.91 -0.07
CA PRO A 962 -42.45 -3.04 0.48
C PRO A 962 -43.76 -3.09 -0.34
N PRO A 963 -44.91 -2.82 0.30
CA PRO A 963 -46.22 -2.76 -0.38
C PRO A 963 -46.42 -1.46 -1.19
N PRO A 964 -47.40 -1.42 -2.12
CA PRO A 964 -47.64 -0.28 -3.00
C PRO A 964 -48.73 0.70 -2.52
N GLN A 965 -48.67 1.95 -3.03
CA GLN A 965 -49.69 3.03 -2.93
C GLN A 965 -49.84 3.61 -1.49
N ASP A 966 -50.08 4.91 -1.28
CA ASP A 966 -51.04 5.82 -1.92
C ASP A 966 -50.51 7.22 -2.33
N VAL A 967 -51.38 8.00 -2.99
CA VAL A 967 -51.22 9.43 -3.34
C VAL A 967 -52.47 10.21 -2.93
N PRO A 968 -52.34 11.32 -2.16
CA PRO A 968 -53.05 12.54 -2.57
C PRO A 968 -52.32 13.88 -2.30
N SER A 969 -52.30 14.71 -3.36
CA SER A 969 -52.47 16.19 -3.38
C SER A 969 -51.87 17.12 -2.29
N SER A 970 -51.00 18.03 -2.76
CA SER A 970 -50.97 19.50 -2.50
C SER A 970 -50.82 20.08 -1.08
N SER A 971 -49.77 20.90 -0.86
CA SER A 971 -49.92 22.37 -0.75
C SER A 971 -48.57 23.15 -0.65
N SER A 972 -48.51 24.26 -1.38
CA SER A 972 -47.77 25.54 -1.20
C SER A 972 -46.56 25.74 -0.25
N SER A 973 -45.75 26.76 -0.62
CA SER A 973 -44.71 27.48 0.16
C SER A 973 -43.33 26.82 0.28
N SER A 974 -42.20 27.53 0.40
CA SER A 974 -41.63 28.72 -0.28
C SER A 974 -40.32 29.09 0.46
N CYS A 975 -39.42 29.87 -0.18
CA CYS A 975 -38.14 30.36 0.37
C CYS A 975 -37.05 29.28 0.59
N ASP A 976 -35.75 29.58 0.47
CA ASP A 976 -35.12 30.59 -0.40
C ASP A 976 -33.65 30.24 -0.70
N SER A 977 -33.01 31.04 -1.56
CA SER A 977 -31.65 30.86 -2.05
C SER A 977 -30.52 30.90 -1.01
N SER A 978 -29.53 30.01 -1.16
CA SER A 978 -28.09 30.36 -1.15
C SER A 978 -27.26 29.29 -1.88
#